data_AF-A0A2M7KXQ3-F1
#
_entry.id   AF-A0A2M7KXQ3-F1
#
_cell.length_a   1.000
_cell.length_b   1.000
_cell.length_c   1.000
_cell.angle_alpha   90.00
_cell.angle_beta   90.00
_cell.angle_gamma   90.00
#
_symmetry.space_group_name_H-M   'P 1'
#
loop_
_entity.id
_entity.type
_entity.pdbx_description
1 polymer ?
#
loop_
_entity_poly.entity_id
_entity_poly.type
_entity_poly.pdbx_seq_one_letter_code
_entity_poly.pdbx_strand_id
1 'polypeptide(L)'
;MHFRRTAVMKHLPPLSVVAVVAATVAAWCAESDLAACYDFDEGAGAVLHDRSGNGNDGRLHNAKWVKQGRGYCLELNGVDSYVDCGDGPSLDVQDVVSLEAWVYPSRRVSEEPGILGKHFSSYLLTYYKDGQCWWYIGEGGNNAKAPLTVGGWHHVVATFDGESMKLYLDGRLASSHPSRHKSINRGGRFFLGCVMGEPNATDPAYTHTAHFPGRIDEVSVWHCALTAEAVKARFAAGVRKLSLVAPFQPVAARATLREGNTVLKVGASGGVQVAAGAEACVVGSSFSYPGKAIGHNFLGGRRAGGERNWHPAVKRLSDRSVEVRAHGAFYALRRTVTLQPDQVLFEDELTNLRDVPTGVIVQNRLVAPESFEESFTVGGAENPTLFLRRRNTGLGVLLEDNVSRLQFEPCLGLPANQAKFRVGSFALGARKRYPFRWTLYLLPRGEGYFDFINRVRRDWHTNLTLKGPFSCFDVGGMSALLDDPSALKAYLKRKHLKIVVLSPWLDYDPGSFDRIWSRKEYKERMQQAIRAFRQVDPTIKVVGAIETDWVTIDPARIQGGDGLPQAVAGQPRPSGRLTPELTKVIDDANLPWRDSVKRDANGTLKLELYTRGDKPQTALSVYPAVGNYQYEFLLGQVRFLLDEVGCDGFYIDEFSQGWRGGSCGPLSPTSATAWSTTTTSCATFPKQARAAASTVPSTTCFHSRQSRCTRAGSRGRSGP
;
A
#
# COMPACT_ATOMS: atom_id res chain seq x y z
N MET A 1 52.80 77.19 -29.61
CA MET A 1 51.36 76.96 -29.85
C MET A 1 50.94 75.68 -29.12
N HIS A 2 49.91 75.82 -28.29
CA HIS A 2 48.97 74.80 -27.79
C HIS A 2 49.44 73.63 -26.91
N PHE A 3 48.70 73.52 -25.80
CA PHE A 3 48.88 72.74 -24.58
C PHE A 3 48.63 71.22 -24.74
N ARG A 4 49.45 70.45 -24.00
CA ARG A 4 49.17 69.27 -23.14
C ARG A 4 48.40 68.06 -23.71
N ARG A 5 48.98 66.87 -23.52
CA ARG A 5 48.76 66.05 -22.30
C ARG A 5 49.76 64.89 -22.18
N THR A 6 50.37 64.82 -21.01
CA THR A 6 51.35 63.86 -20.51
C THR A 6 50.69 62.58 -20.01
N ALA A 7 51.45 61.48 -20.05
CA ALA A 7 51.06 60.17 -19.56
C ALA A 7 51.27 60.00 -18.04
N VAL A 8 50.57 58.97 -17.52
CA VAL A 8 50.84 58.10 -16.35
C VAL A 8 50.01 58.30 -15.06
N MET A 9 49.42 57.15 -14.66
CA MET A 9 48.88 56.68 -13.38
C MET A 9 47.47 57.10 -12.92
N LYS A 10 46.54 56.12 -12.95
CA LYS A 10 45.79 55.63 -11.78
C LYS A 10 44.96 54.37 -12.13
N HIS A 11 44.86 53.47 -11.15
CA HIS A 11 44.10 52.23 -11.10
C HIS A 11 42.80 52.17 -11.91
N LEU A 12 42.63 51.10 -12.69
CA LEU A 12 41.33 50.62 -13.17
C LEU A 12 40.91 49.38 -12.36
N PRO A 13 39.68 49.34 -11.80
CA PRO A 13 39.00 48.09 -11.53
C PRO A 13 38.21 47.64 -12.78
N PRO A 14 38.08 46.34 -13.07
CA PRO A 14 36.96 45.85 -13.87
C PRO A 14 35.89 45.32 -12.93
N LEU A 15 34.83 46.10 -12.74
CA LEU A 15 33.55 45.62 -12.25
C LEU A 15 32.74 45.11 -13.46
N SER A 16 32.17 43.91 -13.30
CA SER A 16 30.98 43.40 -14.00
C SER A 16 31.22 43.01 -15.46
N VAL A 17 31.12 41.75 -15.89
CA VAL A 17 29.93 40.89 -15.83
C VAL A 17 30.39 39.44 -15.66
N VAL A 18 30.25 38.88 -14.45
CA VAL A 18 30.13 37.42 -14.31
C VAL A 18 28.67 37.12 -14.57
N ALA A 19 28.37 36.51 -15.71
CA ALA A 19 27.06 35.94 -15.96
C ALA A 19 26.81 34.86 -14.90
N VAL A 20 26.10 35.23 -13.84
CA VAL A 20 25.45 34.30 -12.93
C VAL A 20 24.40 33.60 -13.79
N VAL A 21 24.72 32.43 -14.31
CA VAL A 21 23.68 31.48 -14.72
C VAL A 21 23.02 31.02 -13.42
N ALA A 22 22.06 31.82 -12.95
CA ALA A 22 21.06 31.34 -12.03
C ALA A 22 20.31 30.25 -12.80
N ALA A 23 20.73 29.00 -12.64
CA ALA A 23 19.89 27.88 -12.96
C ALA A 23 18.69 27.99 -12.04
N THR A 24 17.61 28.58 -12.55
CA THR A 24 16.28 28.45 -12.01
C THR A 24 16.06 26.95 -11.84
N VAL A 25 15.95 26.50 -10.59
CA VAL A 25 15.41 25.18 -10.30
C VAL A 25 13.95 25.28 -10.72
N ALA A 26 13.65 24.96 -11.98
CA ALA A 26 12.30 24.63 -12.38
C ALA A 26 11.84 23.55 -11.40
N ALA A 27 10.65 23.70 -10.82
CA ALA A 27 10.08 22.64 -10.02
C ALA A 27 9.83 21.46 -10.96
N TRP A 28 10.71 20.46 -10.93
CA TRP A 28 10.47 19.17 -11.56
C TRP A 28 9.49 18.41 -10.67
N CYS A 29 8.48 17.77 -11.24
CA CYS A 29 7.64 16.85 -10.46
C CYS A 29 8.52 15.78 -9.84
N ALA A 30 8.26 15.48 -8.58
CA ALA A 30 8.95 14.44 -7.87
C ALA A 30 8.38 13.07 -8.29
N GLU A 31 9.15 11.99 -8.07
CA GLU A 31 8.65 10.62 -8.28
C GLU A 31 7.42 10.31 -7.42
N SER A 32 7.24 11.01 -6.29
CA SER A 32 6.04 10.90 -5.46
C SER A 32 4.78 11.38 -6.16
N ASP A 33 4.93 12.14 -7.24
CA ASP A 33 3.83 12.65 -8.04
C ASP A 33 3.46 11.64 -9.16
N LEU A 34 4.13 10.49 -9.27
CA LEU A 34 3.72 9.43 -10.19
C LEU A 34 2.47 8.74 -9.66
N ALA A 35 1.38 8.84 -10.42
CA ALA A 35 0.16 8.10 -10.20
C ALA A 35 0.25 6.68 -10.77
N ALA A 36 0.84 6.52 -11.96
CA ALA A 36 1.12 5.24 -12.59
C ALA A 36 2.31 5.35 -13.55
N CYS A 37 3.04 4.25 -13.74
CA CYS A 37 4.18 4.18 -14.67
C CYS A 37 4.30 2.78 -15.26
N TYR A 38 4.29 2.67 -16.59
CA TYR A 38 4.44 1.41 -17.31
C TYR A 38 5.59 1.53 -18.31
N ASP A 39 6.63 0.70 -18.14
CA ASP A 39 7.85 0.70 -18.96
C ASP A 39 7.82 -0.31 -20.11
N PHE A 40 6.78 -1.15 -20.18
CA PHE A 40 6.53 -2.11 -21.25
C PHE A 40 7.67 -3.11 -21.49
N ASP A 41 8.53 -3.36 -20.50
CA ASP A 41 9.74 -4.17 -20.68
C ASP A 41 9.65 -5.59 -20.09
N GLU A 42 8.46 -6.04 -19.72
CA GLU A 42 8.20 -7.44 -19.40
C GLU A 42 8.46 -8.36 -20.60
N GLY A 43 8.10 -7.92 -21.80
CA GLY A 43 8.31 -8.64 -23.07
C GLY A 43 7.55 -9.96 -23.23
N ALA A 44 6.83 -10.42 -22.20
CA ALA A 44 5.98 -11.60 -22.21
C ALA A 44 4.99 -11.58 -21.03
N GLY A 45 3.97 -12.44 -21.09
CA GLY A 45 2.97 -12.59 -20.03
C GLY A 45 1.72 -11.73 -20.24
N ALA A 46 0.80 -11.80 -19.28
CA ALA A 46 -0.54 -11.19 -19.35
C ALA A 46 -0.71 -9.95 -18.44
N VAL A 47 0.39 -9.47 -17.84
CA VAL A 47 0.39 -8.36 -16.89
C VAL A 47 1.45 -7.34 -17.30
N LEU A 48 1.07 -6.07 -17.37
CA LEU A 48 1.91 -4.89 -17.50
C LEU A 48 2.06 -4.28 -16.09
N HIS A 49 3.26 -4.29 -15.51
CA HIS A 49 3.41 -3.89 -14.11
C HIS A 49 3.48 -2.38 -13.95
N ASP A 50 2.77 -1.86 -12.95
CA ASP A 50 2.87 -0.48 -12.53
C ASP A 50 4.13 -0.27 -11.69
N ARG A 51 5.12 0.40 -12.26
CA ARG A 51 6.38 0.75 -11.63
C ARG A 51 6.25 1.89 -10.62
N SER A 52 5.15 2.64 -10.62
CA SER A 52 4.97 3.79 -9.70
C SER A 52 4.93 3.36 -8.23
N GLY A 53 4.59 2.10 -7.95
CA GLY A 53 4.40 1.58 -6.59
C GLY A 53 2.98 1.75 -6.05
N ASN A 54 2.06 2.31 -6.83
CA ASN A 54 0.65 2.48 -6.45
C ASN A 54 -0.22 1.25 -6.73
N GLY A 55 0.34 0.23 -7.41
CA GLY A 55 -0.31 -1.06 -7.61
C GLY A 55 -1.41 -1.05 -8.67
N ASN A 56 -1.29 -0.20 -9.69
CA ASN A 56 -2.22 -0.14 -10.83
C ASN A 56 -1.82 -1.13 -11.94
N ASP A 57 -1.38 -2.34 -11.61
CA ASP A 57 -0.93 -3.32 -12.61
C ASP A 57 -2.00 -3.54 -13.70
N GLY A 58 -1.59 -3.42 -14.96
CA GLY A 58 -2.43 -3.55 -16.13
C GLY A 58 -2.62 -5.01 -16.55
N ARG A 59 -3.87 -5.46 -16.67
CA ARG A 59 -4.19 -6.76 -17.28
C ARG A 59 -4.31 -6.59 -18.79
N LEU A 60 -3.54 -7.39 -19.54
CA LEU A 60 -3.62 -7.39 -21.00
C LEU A 60 -4.85 -8.17 -21.47
N HIS A 61 -5.58 -7.59 -22.41
CA HIS A 61 -6.65 -8.21 -23.17
C HIS A 61 -6.25 -8.20 -24.64
N ASN A 62 -5.94 -9.37 -25.21
CA ASN A 62 -5.60 -9.60 -26.63
C ASN A 62 -4.42 -8.78 -27.22
N ALA A 63 -3.79 -7.91 -26.43
CA ALA A 63 -2.59 -7.16 -26.77
C ALA A 63 -1.36 -8.08 -26.89
N LYS A 64 -0.40 -7.69 -27.75
CA LYS A 64 0.80 -8.48 -28.03
C LYS A 64 2.08 -7.71 -27.70
N TRP A 65 3.03 -8.38 -27.05
CA TRP A 65 4.38 -7.86 -26.87
C TRP A 65 5.13 -7.86 -28.20
N VAL A 66 5.68 -6.71 -28.57
CA VAL A 66 6.52 -6.55 -29.76
C VAL A 66 7.85 -5.95 -29.36
N LYS A 67 8.93 -6.60 -29.77
CA LYS A 67 10.29 -6.11 -29.51
C LYS A 67 10.53 -4.82 -30.28
N GLN A 68 10.99 -3.77 -29.59
CA GLN A 68 11.26 -2.45 -30.15
C GLN A 68 12.61 -1.95 -29.64
N GLY A 69 13.60 -1.85 -30.53
CA GLY A 69 14.96 -1.48 -30.14
C GLY A 69 15.56 -2.44 -29.10
N ARG A 70 15.91 -1.90 -27.92
CA ARG A 70 16.45 -2.68 -26.78
C ARG A 70 15.38 -3.17 -25.79
N GLY A 71 14.12 -2.79 -25.99
CA GLY A 71 13.01 -3.12 -25.11
C GLY A 71 11.82 -3.72 -25.86
N TYR A 72 10.63 -3.56 -25.29
CA TYR A 72 9.37 -4.01 -25.86
C TYR A 72 8.31 -2.90 -25.81
N CYS A 73 7.27 -3.06 -26.61
CA CYS A 73 6.06 -2.24 -26.60
C CYS A 73 4.84 -3.16 -26.72
N LEU A 74 3.63 -2.63 -26.52
CA LEU A 74 2.40 -3.38 -26.80
C LEU A 74 1.81 -2.98 -28.14
N GLU A 75 1.51 -3.99 -28.97
CA GLU A 75 0.73 -3.86 -30.19
C GLU A 75 -0.75 -4.13 -29.91
N LEU A 76 -1.58 -3.22 -30.40
CA LEU A 76 -3.02 -3.16 -30.24
C LEU A 76 -3.68 -3.25 -31.62
N ASN A 77 -4.57 -4.24 -31.81
CA ASN A 77 -5.16 -4.54 -33.11
C ASN A 77 -6.26 -3.55 -33.57
N GLY A 78 -6.75 -2.70 -32.66
CA GLY A 78 -7.87 -1.79 -32.87
C GLY A 78 -9.21 -2.48 -33.10
N VAL A 79 -9.40 -3.67 -32.53
CA VAL A 79 -10.66 -4.43 -32.56
C VAL A 79 -11.09 -4.78 -31.13
N ASP A 80 -10.21 -5.43 -30.37
CA ASP A 80 -10.50 -5.92 -29.02
C ASP A 80 -9.27 -5.94 -28.09
N SER A 81 -8.14 -5.42 -28.56
CA SER A 81 -6.91 -5.31 -27.76
C SER A 81 -6.92 -4.07 -26.89
N TYR A 82 -6.60 -4.22 -25.61
CA TYR A 82 -6.43 -3.12 -24.65
C TYR A 82 -5.73 -3.60 -23.36
N VAL A 83 -5.43 -2.66 -22.46
CA VAL A 83 -4.95 -2.94 -21.11
C VAL A 83 -5.89 -2.31 -20.10
N ASP A 84 -6.31 -3.09 -19.11
CA ASP A 84 -7.16 -2.66 -18.00
C ASP A 84 -6.33 -2.51 -16.74
N CYS A 85 -6.11 -1.27 -16.30
CA CYS A 85 -5.27 -0.95 -15.14
C CYS A 85 -6.08 -0.81 -13.84
N GLY A 86 -7.37 -1.15 -13.87
CA GLY A 86 -8.25 -1.05 -12.72
C GLY A 86 -8.65 0.38 -12.36
N ASP A 87 -9.09 0.58 -11.12
CA ASP A 87 -9.62 1.84 -10.59
C ASP A 87 -8.91 2.17 -9.26
N GLY A 88 -7.58 2.30 -9.32
CA GLY A 88 -6.77 2.58 -8.15
C GLY A 88 -6.97 4.02 -7.65
N PRO A 89 -6.95 4.29 -6.34
CA PRO A 89 -7.14 5.63 -5.79
C PRO A 89 -6.12 6.66 -6.27
N SER A 90 -4.91 6.21 -6.64
CA SER A 90 -3.89 7.07 -7.24
C SER A 90 -4.31 7.59 -8.62
N LEU A 91 -5.25 6.96 -9.31
CA LEU A 91 -5.77 7.41 -10.60
C LEU A 91 -7.03 8.28 -10.46
N ASP A 92 -7.56 8.47 -9.24
CA ASP A 92 -8.70 9.36 -8.94
C ASP A 92 -8.27 10.83 -8.85
N VAL A 93 -7.62 11.32 -9.90
CA VAL A 93 -7.09 12.68 -9.97
C VAL A 93 -8.22 13.69 -10.06
N GLN A 94 -8.17 14.75 -9.25
CA GLN A 94 -9.23 15.76 -9.15
C GLN A 94 -8.76 17.20 -9.43
N ASP A 95 -7.46 17.48 -9.35
CA ASP A 95 -6.95 18.85 -9.47
C ASP A 95 -6.04 19.00 -10.70
N VAL A 96 -4.80 18.51 -10.60
CA VAL A 96 -3.78 18.66 -11.65
C VAL A 96 -3.34 17.29 -12.17
N VAL A 97 -3.11 17.17 -13.47
CA VAL A 97 -2.69 15.89 -14.08
C VAL A 97 -1.77 16.10 -15.28
N SER A 98 -0.82 15.18 -15.47
CA SER A 98 -0.17 14.99 -16.76
C SER A 98 -0.26 13.54 -17.22
N LEU A 99 -0.56 13.34 -18.50
CA LEU A 99 -0.48 12.05 -19.18
C LEU A 99 0.68 12.08 -20.16
N GLU A 100 1.46 11.03 -20.21
CA GLU A 100 2.57 10.88 -21.16
C GLU A 100 2.57 9.48 -21.74
N ALA A 101 2.79 9.37 -23.05
CA ALA A 101 2.97 8.11 -23.74
C ALA A 101 3.78 8.29 -25.03
N TRP A 102 4.47 7.23 -25.43
CA TRP A 102 4.88 7.05 -26.82
C TRP A 102 3.78 6.27 -27.56
N VAL A 103 3.36 6.78 -28.73
CA VAL A 103 2.26 6.20 -29.50
C VAL A 103 2.62 6.06 -30.98
N TYR A 104 2.14 4.98 -31.59
CA TYR A 104 2.31 4.69 -33.02
C TYR A 104 0.95 4.30 -33.62
N PRO A 105 0.20 5.22 -34.24
CA PRO A 105 -1.03 4.88 -34.95
C PRO A 105 -0.72 4.06 -36.20
N SER A 106 -1.36 2.89 -36.37
CA SER A 106 -1.12 2.02 -37.54
C SER A 106 -2.07 2.30 -38.72
N ARG A 107 -3.23 2.90 -38.46
CA ARG A 107 -4.20 3.31 -39.48
C ARG A 107 -5.08 4.45 -38.96
N ARG A 108 -5.87 5.07 -39.85
CA ARG A 108 -6.99 5.94 -39.45
C ARG A 108 -8.15 5.10 -38.93
N VAL A 109 -8.97 5.73 -38.10
CA VAL A 109 -10.14 5.13 -37.44
C VAL A 109 -11.40 5.87 -37.86
N SER A 110 -12.54 5.19 -37.78
CA SER A 110 -13.87 5.80 -37.99
C SER A 110 -14.49 6.33 -36.69
N GLU A 111 -14.04 5.81 -35.55
CA GLU A 111 -14.49 6.12 -34.19
C GLU A 111 -13.45 6.97 -33.43
N GLU A 112 -13.62 7.11 -32.11
CA GLU A 112 -12.71 7.80 -31.21
C GLU A 112 -12.16 6.88 -30.11
N PRO A 113 -11.20 6.00 -30.43
CA PRO A 113 -10.55 5.17 -29.43
C PRO A 113 -9.74 5.99 -28.42
N GLY A 114 -9.80 5.56 -27.17
CA GLY A 114 -8.87 6.00 -26.12
C GLY A 114 -7.45 5.50 -26.39
N ILE A 115 -6.46 6.39 -26.24
CA ILE A 115 -5.04 6.04 -26.15
C ILE A 115 -4.73 5.67 -24.71
N LEU A 116 -5.03 6.57 -23.76
CA LEU A 116 -4.97 6.31 -22.33
C LEU A 116 -5.87 7.27 -21.54
N GLY A 117 -6.43 6.80 -20.43
CA GLY A 117 -7.26 7.62 -19.54
C GLY A 117 -8.38 6.82 -18.90
N LYS A 118 -9.30 7.52 -18.24
CA LYS A 118 -10.47 6.91 -17.59
C LYS A 118 -11.70 6.91 -18.51
N HIS A 119 -12.23 8.10 -18.78
CA HIS A 119 -13.45 8.27 -19.58
C HIS A 119 -13.58 9.72 -20.06
N PHE A 120 -14.45 9.98 -21.04
CA PHE A 120 -14.75 11.32 -21.56
C PHE A 120 -15.24 12.30 -20.47
N SER A 121 -15.95 11.77 -19.46
CA SER A 121 -16.44 12.55 -18.32
C SER A 121 -15.36 12.87 -17.27
N SER A 122 -14.14 12.37 -17.45
CA SER A 122 -13.00 12.47 -16.55
C SER A 122 -11.80 13.04 -17.32
N TYR A 123 -10.63 12.41 -17.26
CA TYR A 123 -9.47 12.75 -18.08
C TYR A 123 -9.18 11.64 -19.09
N LEU A 124 -9.03 12.00 -20.36
CA LEU A 124 -8.87 11.03 -21.44
C LEU A 124 -8.07 11.62 -22.61
N LEU A 125 -7.09 10.85 -23.08
CA LEU A 125 -6.37 11.08 -24.32
C LEU A 125 -6.90 10.11 -25.39
N THR A 126 -7.35 10.61 -26.53
CA THR A 126 -7.94 9.79 -27.63
C THR A 126 -7.21 10.00 -28.95
N TYR A 127 -7.53 9.16 -29.94
CA TYR A 127 -7.14 9.33 -31.34
C TYR A 127 -8.39 9.38 -32.21
N TYR A 128 -8.66 10.53 -32.83
CA TYR A 128 -9.90 10.80 -33.55
C TYR A 128 -9.80 10.50 -35.05
N LYS A 129 -10.95 10.36 -35.71
CA LYS A 129 -11.05 10.07 -37.16
C LYS A 129 -10.34 11.09 -38.07
N ASP A 130 -10.16 12.33 -37.60
CA ASP A 130 -9.38 13.36 -38.28
C ASP A 130 -7.85 13.15 -38.18
N GLY A 131 -7.41 12.12 -37.45
CA GLY A 131 -6.01 11.77 -37.23
C GLY A 131 -5.33 12.63 -36.19
N GLN A 132 -6.11 13.34 -35.37
CA GLN A 132 -5.57 14.11 -34.26
C GLN A 132 -5.65 13.30 -32.98
N CYS A 133 -4.69 13.53 -32.10
CA CYS A 133 -4.80 13.19 -30.70
C CYS A 133 -5.58 14.29 -29.98
N TRP A 134 -6.59 13.92 -29.21
CA TRP A 134 -7.41 14.85 -28.44
C TRP A 134 -7.23 14.59 -26.95
N TRP A 135 -7.04 15.66 -26.20
CA TRP A 135 -6.94 15.66 -24.75
C TRP A 135 -8.20 16.27 -24.17
N TYR A 136 -8.95 15.53 -23.36
CA TYR A 136 -10.20 15.95 -22.73
C TYR A 136 -10.09 16.04 -21.21
N ILE A 137 -10.78 17.03 -20.65
CA ILE A 137 -11.10 17.11 -19.22
C ILE A 137 -12.60 17.36 -19.08
N GLY A 138 -13.30 16.45 -18.41
CA GLY A 138 -14.67 16.60 -17.91
C GLY A 138 -15.79 16.33 -18.91
N GLU A 139 -15.64 16.70 -20.18
CA GLU A 139 -16.66 16.49 -21.22
C GLU A 139 -16.15 16.65 -22.66
N GLY A 140 -16.97 16.20 -23.62
CA GLY A 140 -16.80 16.47 -25.04
C GLY A 140 -16.97 17.97 -25.34
N GLY A 141 -15.94 18.58 -25.92
CA GLY A 141 -15.91 20.02 -26.26
C GLY A 141 -14.96 20.86 -25.39
N ASN A 142 -14.45 20.33 -24.28
CA ASN A 142 -13.35 20.91 -23.51
C ASN A 142 -12.04 20.16 -23.83
N ASN A 143 -11.33 20.57 -24.88
CA ASN A 143 -10.17 19.83 -25.37
C ASN A 143 -9.01 20.69 -25.91
N ALA A 144 -7.83 20.07 -25.93
CA ALA A 144 -6.68 20.48 -26.73
C ALA A 144 -6.31 19.35 -27.69
N LYS A 145 -5.79 19.66 -28.89
CA LYS A 145 -5.57 18.65 -29.94
C LYS A 145 -4.34 18.90 -30.80
N ALA A 146 -3.76 17.82 -31.30
CA ALA A 146 -2.55 17.84 -32.13
C ALA A 146 -2.55 16.69 -33.15
N PRO A 147 -2.02 16.89 -34.38
CA PRO A 147 -2.01 15.85 -35.40
C PRO A 147 -1.02 14.72 -35.07
N LEU A 148 -1.45 13.46 -35.24
CA LEU A 148 -0.55 12.30 -35.25
C LEU A 148 -0.42 11.74 -36.67
N THR A 149 0.80 11.39 -37.06
CA THR A 149 1.02 10.73 -38.36
C THR A 149 0.88 9.22 -38.22
N VAL A 150 0.17 8.61 -39.17
CA VAL A 150 0.06 7.15 -39.26
C VAL A 150 1.41 6.58 -39.68
N GLY A 151 1.84 5.51 -39.02
CA GLY A 151 3.10 4.85 -39.33
C GLY A 151 4.33 5.51 -38.70
N GLY A 152 4.14 6.42 -37.74
CA GLY A 152 5.22 7.13 -37.03
C GLY A 152 5.06 7.05 -35.52
N TRP A 153 6.19 6.99 -34.81
CA TRP A 153 6.22 7.15 -33.36
C TRP A 153 6.11 8.64 -32.99
N HIS A 154 5.26 8.93 -32.03
CA HIS A 154 5.09 10.25 -31.47
C HIS A 154 5.16 10.19 -29.95
N HIS A 155 5.87 11.15 -29.36
CA HIS A 155 5.83 11.39 -27.92
C HIS A 155 4.74 12.41 -27.62
N VAL A 156 3.72 11.98 -26.89
CA VAL A 156 2.56 12.82 -26.57
C VAL A 156 2.53 13.08 -25.07
N VAL A 157 2.47 14.35 -24.69
CA VAL A 157 2.27 14.76 -23.29
C VAL A 157 1.09 15.71 -23.20
N ALA A 158 0.09 15.34 -22.41
CA ALA A 158 -1.06 16.18 -22.11
C ALA A 158 -0.97 16.65 -20.66
N THR A 159 -1.18 17.95 -20.40
CA THR A 159 -1.12 18.50 -19.03
C THR A 159 -2.37 19.33 -18.73
N PHE A 160 -2.82 19.28 -17.49
CA PHE A 160 -3.85 20.15 -16.93
C PHE A 160 -3.39 20.65 -15.55
N ASP A 161 -3.34 21.97 -15.39
CA ASP A 161 -2.83 22.65 -14.18
C ASP A 161 -3.95 23.20 -13.28
N GLY A 162 -5.18 22.74 -13.47
CA GLY A 162 -6.37 23.29 -12.81
C GLY A 162 -6.99 24.46 -13.58
N GLU A 163 -6.30 25.01 -14.57
CA GLU A 163 -6.80 26.14 -15.36
C GLU A 163 -6.71 25.95 -16.87
N SER A 164 -5.60 25.41 -17.36
CA SER A 164 -5.28 25.30 -18.78
C SER A 164 -4.94 23.87 -19.15
N MET A 165 -5.48 23.44 -20.29
CA MET A 165 -5.14 22.19 -20.94
C MET A 165 -4.06 22.46 -21.99
N LYS A 166 -2.97 21.70 -21.94
CA LYS A 166 -1.90 21.78 -22.93
C LYS A 166 -1.62 20.40 -23.51
N LEU A 167 -1.31 20.37 -24.79
CA LEU A 167 -0.88 19.17 -25.49
C LEU A 167 0.46 19.44 -26.17
N TYR A 168 1.43 18.61 -25.84
CA TYR A 168 2.77 18.63 -26.38
C TYR A 168 2.96 17.42 -27.29
N LEU A 169 3.60 17.64 -28.42
CA LEU A 169 3.95 16.63 -29.40
C LEU A 169 5.45 16.71 -29.68
N ASP A 170 6.14 15.59 -29.53
CA ASP A 170 7.58 15.44 -29.82
C ASP A 170 8.42 16.52 -29.10
N GLY A 171 8.13 16.70 -27.81
CA GLY A 171 8.81 17.64 -26.92
C GLY A 171 8.47 19.12 -27.11
N ARG A 172 7.50 19.47 -27.96
CA ARG A 172 7.09 20.85 -28.25
C ARG A 172 5.61 21.09 -27.95
N LEU A 173 5.26 22.28 -27.47
CA LEU A 173 3.86 22.66 -27.27
C LEU A 173 3.14 22.73 -28.62
N ALA A 174 2.12 21.91 -28.81
CA ALA A 174 1.33 21.86 -30.03
C ALA A 174 0.01 22.63 -29.89
N SER A 175 -0.60 22.57 -28.70
CA SER A 175 -1.88 23.23 -28.41
C SER A 175 -1.99 23.64 -26.95
N SER A 176 -2.69 24.76 -26.68
CA SER A 176 -3.01 25.25 -25.34
C SER A 176 -4.41 25.84 -25.37
N HIS A 177 -5.25 25.45 -24.41
CA HIS A 177 -6.64 25.87 -24.32
C HIS A 177 -7.01 26.12 -22.85
N PRO A 178 -7.64 27.26 -22.50
CA PRO A 178 -8.23 27.43 -21.18
C PRO A 178 -9.30 26.36 -20.94
N SER A 179 -9.23 25.65 -19.82
CA SER A 179 -10.23 24.66 -19.46
C SER A 179 -11.50 25.33 -18.97
N ARG A 180 -12.66 24.76 -19.34
CA ARG A 180 -13.96 25.12 -18.76
C ARG A 180 -14.15 24.57 -17.35
N HIS A 181 -13.35 23.57 -16.97
CA HIS A 181 -13.38 22.94 -15.65
C HIS A 181 -12.15 23.34 -14.84
N LYS A 182 -12.36 23.48 -13.53
CA LYS A 182 -11.30 23.71 -12.53
C LYS A 182 -10.90 22.46 -11.76
N SER A 183 -11.65 21.37 -11.95
CA SER A 183 -11.40 20.07 -11.34
C SER A 183 -11.75 18.94 -12.31
N ILE A 184 -11.30 17.74 -11.98
CA ILE A 184 -11.49 16.52 -12.77
C ILE A 184 -12.40 15.58 -11.99
N ASN A 185 -13.38 14.97 -12.67
CA ASN A 185 -14.17 13.92 -12.06
C ASN A 185 -13.33 12.64 -11.93
N ARG A 186 -13.48 11.90 -10.83
CA ARG A 186 -12.69 10.68 -10.58
C ARG A 186 -12.79 9.63 -11.68
N GLY A 187 -13.88 9.62 -12.44
CA GLY A 187 -14.12 8.62 -13.50
C GLY A 187 -14.24 7.20 -12.93
N GLY A 188 -14.22 6.21 -13.81
CA GLY A 188 -14.14 4.79 -13.45
C GLY A 188 -12.75 4.23 -13.70
N ARG A 189 -12.69 3.01 -14.22
CA ARG A 189 -11.43 2.31 -14.51
C ARG A 189 -10.56 3.06 -15.51
N PHE A 190 -9.25 2.90 -15.38
CA PHE A 190 -8.23 3.45 -16.27
C PHE A 190 -7.80 2.41 -17.31
N PHE A 191 -7.79 2.81 -18.57
CA PHE A 191 -7.49 1.94 -19.69
C PHE A 191 -6.36 2.48 -20.54
N LEU A 192 -5.62 1.57 -21.17
CA LEU A 192 -4.70 1.85 -22.28
C LEU A 192 -5.26 1.20 -23.53
N GLY A 193 -5.27 1.93 -24.65
CA GLY A 193 -5.64 1.41 -25.96
C GLY A 193 -7.14 1.24 -26.20
N CYS A 194 -8.01 1.69 -25.29
CA CYS A 194 -9.43 1.83 -25.55
C CYS A 194 -10.08 2.93 -24.70
N VAL A 195 -11.31 3.27 -25.05
CA VAL A 195 -12.28 3.89 -24.14
C VAL A 195 -13.50 2.98 -24.08
N MET A 196 -13.93 2.61 -22.88
CA MET A 196 -15.09 1.74 -22.71
C MET A 196 -16.38 2.48 -23.05
N GLY A 197 -17.25 1.82 -23.83
CA GLY A 197 -18.55 2.38 -24.16
C GLY A 197 -19.51 2.37 -22.97
N GLU A 198 -20.40 3.36 -22.94
CA GLU A 198 -21.48 3.48 -21.96
C GLU A 198 -22.82 3.17 -22.63
N PRO A 199 -23.47 2.02 -22.35
CA PRO A 199 -24.69 1.60 -23.06
C PRO A 199 -25.85 2.60 -23.00
N ASN A 200 -25.86 3.48 -22.00
CA ASN A 200 -26.89 4.51 -21.78
C ASN A 200 -26.40 5.92 -22.17
N ALA A 201 -25.26 6.05 -22.87
CA ALA A 201 -24.75 7.34 -23.31
C ALA A 201 -25.77 8.03 -24.22
N THR A 202 -25.95 9.33 -24.00
CA THR A 202 -26.87 10.16 -24.80
C THR A 202 -26.38 10.34 -26.23
N ASP A 203 -25.06 10.32 -26.44
CA ASP A 203 -24.45 10.33 -27.77
C ASP A 203 -24.14 8.88 -28.22
N PRO A 204 -24.76 8.39 -29.30
CA PRO A 204 -24.53 7.06 -29.85
C PRO A 204 -23.08 6.76 -30.21
N ALA A 205 -22.22 7.78 -30.39
CA ALA A 205 -20.80 7.59 -30.65
C ALA A 205 -20.04 7.02 -29.43
N TYR A 206 -20.62 7.10 -28.22
CA TYR A 206 -19.98 6.64 -26.98
C TYR A 206 -20.62 5.38 -26.39
N THR A 207 -21.59 4.77 -27.07
CA THR A 207 -22.27 3.56 -26.56
C THR A 207 -21.45 2.29 -26.73
N HIS A 208 -20.45 2.31 -27.62
CA HIS A 208 -19.59 1.18 -27.94
C HIS A 208 -18.14 1.45 -27.53
N THR A 209 -17.43 0.38 -27.15
CA THR A 209 -15.99 0.47 -26.85
C THR A 209 -15.20 0.67 -28.13
N ALA A 210 -14.41 1.75 -28.19
CA ALA A 210 -13.54 2.04 -29.32
C ALA A 210 -12.08 1.67 -28.98
N HIS A 211 -11.43 0.93 -29.88
CA HIS A 211 -10.08 0.37 -29.68
C HIS A 211 -9.02 1.03 -30.56
N PHE A 212 -7.88 1.40 -29.96
CA PHE A 212 -6.79 2.07 -30.65
C PHE A 212 -6.00 1.07 -31.53
N PRO A 213 -5.87 1.30 -32.85
CA PRO A 213 -5.03 0.48 -33.71
C PRO A 213 -3.61 1.03 -33.77
N GLY A 214 -2.65 0.34 -33.16
CA GLY A 214 -1.29 0.86 -33.11
C GLY A 214 -0.37 0.18 -32.12
N ARG A 215 0.67 0.90 -31.72
CA ARG A 215 1.56 0.52 -30.62
C ARG A 215 1.62 1.62 -29.58
N ILE A 216 1.83 1.22 -28.33
CA ILE A 216 2.00 2.12 -27.19
C ILE A 216 3.20 1.66 -26.35
N ASP A 217 3.90 2.63 -25.79
CA ASP A 217 5.09 2.42 -24.97
C ASP A 217 5.26 3.56 -23.95
N GLU A 218 6.05 3.32 -22.89
CA GLU A 218 6.49 4.30 -21.88
C GLU A 218 5.36 5.23 -21.39
N VAL A 219 4.34 4.63 -20.77
CA VAL A 219 3.16 5.36 -20.29
C VAL A 219 3.38 5.83 -18.85
N SER A 220 3.10 7.10 -18.57
CA SER A 220 3.08 7.60 -17.19
C SER A 220 1.96 8.60 -16.94
N VAL A 221 1.48 8.60 -15.70
CA VAL A 221 0.45 9.50 -15.18
C VAL A 221 1.01 10.22 -13.97
N TRP A 222 0.85 11.54 -13.92
CA TRP A 222 1.43 12.39 -12.89
C TRP A 222 0.37 13.25 -12.19
N HIS A 223 0.46 13.40 -10.87
CA HIS A 223 -0.32 14.32 -10.02
C HIS A 223 0.22 15.76 -10.06
N CYS A 224 0.76 16.16 -11.20
CA CYS A 224 1.32 17.47 -11.41
C CYS A 224 1.17 17.86 -12.89
N ALA A 225 1.23 19.15 -13.19
CA ALA A 225 1.38 19.63 -14.55
C ALA A 225 2.87 19.71 -14.92
N LEU A 226 3.32 18.87 -15.86
CA LEU A 226 4.71 18.88 -16.33
C LEU A 226 5.02 20.21 -17.05
N THR A 227 6.21 20.75 -16.78
CA THR A 227 6.70 21.98 -17.43
C THR A 227 7.17 21.70 -18.86
N ALA A 228 7.18 22.72 -19.71
CA ALA A 228 7.67 22.58 -21.10
C ALA A 228 9.13 22.10 -21.16
N GLU A 229 9.97 22.54 -20.22
CA GLU A 229 11.35 22.10 -20.08
C GLU A 229 11.44 20.62 -19.67
N ALA A 230 10.60 20.17 -18.74
CA ALA A 230 10.54 18.77 -18.34
C ALA A 230 10.08 17.90 -19.53
N VAL A 231 9.02 18.31 -20.24
CA VAL A 231 8.53 17.60 -21.43
C VAL A 231 9.63 17.49 -22.50
N LYS A 232 10.33 18.59 -22.79
CA LYS A 232 11.43 18.59 -23.76
C LYS A 232 12.58 17.68 -23.33
N ALA A 233 12.93 17.68 -22.04
CA ALA A 233 13.98 16.82 -21.51
C ALA A 233 13.60 15.32 -21.60
N ARG A 234 12.34 14.99 -21.33
CA ARG A 234 11.81 13.62 -21.43
C ARG A 234 11.76 13.14 -22.87
N PHE A 235 11.32 13.98 -23.80
CA PHE A 235 11.41 13.69 -25.23
C PHE A 235 12.85 13.43 -25.67
N ALA A 236 13.79 14.31 -25.30
CA ALA A 236 15.20 14.21 -25.67
C ALA A 236 15.89 12.96 -25.08
N ALA A 237 15.38 12.43 -23.97
CA ALA A 237 15.86 11.17 -23.41
C ALA A 237 15.51 9.96 -24.31
N GLY A 238 14.49 10.07 -25.17
CA GLY A 238 14.00 9.00 -26.05
C GLY A 238 13.29 7.88 -25.30
N VAL A 239 13.16 6.69 -25.92
CA VAL A 239 12.68 5.43 -25.29
C VAL A 239 13.75 4.85 -24.36
N ARG A 240 14.32 5.69 -23.49
CA ARG A 240 15.17 5.25 -22.39
C ARG A 240 14.34 5.38 -21.13
N LYS A 241 13.91 4.22 -20.62
CA LYS A 241 13.49 3.95 -19.24
C LYS A 241 13.76 5.15 -18.34
N LEU A 242 12.69 5.77 -17.82
CA LEU A 242 12.72 6.49 -16.54
C LEU A 242 13.76 5.85 -15.64
N SER A 243 14.63 6.59 -14.94
CA SER A 243 15.72 5.99 -14.16
C SER A 243 15.17 5.00 -13.13
N LEU A 244 15.02 3.73 -13.55
CA LEU A 244 14.32 2.68 -12.80
C LEU A 244 15.13 2.27 -11.58
N VAL A 245 16.35 2.77 -11.44
CA VAL A 245 17.31 2.41 -10.42
C VAL A 245 18.02 3.69 -9.98
N ALA A 246 17.92 4.03 -8.70
CA ALA A 246 18.70 5.08 -8.07
C ALA A 246 20.19 4.69 -8.10
N PRO A 247 21.10 5.65 -8.28
CA PRO A 247 22.51 5.37 -8.19
C PRO A 247 22.87 4.85 -6.78
N PHE A 248 23.35 3.60 -6.71
CA PHE A 248 23.91 3.06 -5.49
C PHE A 248 25.29 3.65 -5.26
N GLN A 249 25.44 4.46 -4.21
CA GLN A 249 26.71 5.08 -3.84
C GLN A 249 27.20 4.50 -2.52
N PRO A 250 28.27 3.68 -2.52
CA PRO A 250 28.86 3.17 -1.30
C PRO A 250 29.24 4.30 -0.33
N VAL A 251 29.02 4.07 0.96
CA VAL A 251 29.36 5.03 2.01
C VAL A 251 30.85 4.98 2.29
N ALA A 252 31.53 6.12 2.08
CA ALA A 252 32.88 6.34 2.56
C ALA A 252 32.86 6.39 4.09
N ALA A 253 33.37 5.34 4.73
CA ALA A 253 33.22 5.12 6.16
C ALA A 253 34.07 6.10 7.00
N ARG A 254 33.41 6.79 7.93
CA ARG A 254 34.06 7.45 9.08
C ARG A 254 34.18 6.47 10.26
N ALA A 255 33.23 5.55 10.40
CA ALA A 255 33.28 4.43 11.33
C ALA A 255 32.86 3.13 10.63
N THR A 256 33.44 1.99 11.03
CA THR A 256 33.09 0.65 10.55
C THR A 256 32.96 -0.31 11.72
N LEU A 257 31.84 -1.03 11.78
CA LEU A 257 31.56 -2.09 12.75
C LEU A 257 31.36 -3.40 12.00
N ARG A 258 31.62 -4.52 12.68
CA ARG A 258 31.50 -5.87 12.12
C ARG A 258 30.83 -6.79 13.12
N GLU A 259 29.94 -7.64 12.61
CA GLU A 259 29.38 -8.76 13.35
C GLU A 259 29.16 -9.94 12.41
N GLY A 260 29.82 -11.07 12.66
CA GLY A 260 29.86 -12.18 11.72
C GLY A 260 30.20 -11.71 10.29
N ASN A 261 29.31 -11.99 9.34
CA ASN A 261 29.43 -11.56 7.94
C ASN A 261 28.86 -10.17 7.64
N THR A 262 28.26 -9.51 8.64
CA THR A 262 27.64 -8.20 8.50
C THR A 262 28.65 -7.08 8.76
N VAL A 263 28.70 -6.13 7.84
CA VAL A 263 29.54 -4.93 7.91
C VAL A 263 28.65 -3.70 7.90
N LEU A 264 28.79 -2.89 8.94
CA LEU A 264 28.12 -1.60 9.08
C LEU A 264 29.13 -0.48 8.89
N LYS A 265 28.88 0.42 7.94
CA LYS A 265 29.68 1.63 7.70
C LYS A 265 28.83 2.85 7.98
N VAL A 266 29.38 3.82 8.72
CA VAL A 266 28.75 5.13 8.94
C VAL A 266 29.65 6.20 8.36
N GLY A 267 29.14 6.98 7.42
CA GLY A 267 29.88 8.05 6.74
C GLY A 267 29.85 9.36 7.50
N ALA A 268 30.73 10.31 7.14
CA ALA A 268 30.87 11.58 7.86
C ALA A 268 29.57 12.41 7.93
N SER A 269 28.69 12.31 6.92
CA SER A 269 27.37 12.96 6.91
C SER A 269 26.28 12.16 7.62
N GLY A 270 26.63 11.09 8.36
CA GLY A 270 25.69 10.24 9.09
C GLY A 270 24.91 9.22 8.24
N GLY A 271 25.15 9.17 6.93
CA GLY A 271 24.62 8.11 6.07
C GLY A 271 25.21 6.75 6.46
N VAL A 272 24.40 5.70 6.36
CA VAL A 272 24.77 4.36 6.80
C VAL A 272 24.76 3.40 5.62
N GLN A 273 25.74 2.52 5.53
CA GLN A 273 25.71 1.37 4.63
C GLN A 273 25.78 0.10 5.46
N VAL A 274 24.89 -0.83 5.15
CA VAL A 274 24.87 -2.17 5.72
C VAL A 274 25.13 -3.17 4.60
N ALA A 275 25.97 -4.17 4.84
CA ALA A 275 26.23 -5.24 3.88
C ALA A 275 26.43 -6.58 4.59
N ALA A 276 25.84 -7.65 4.08
CA ALA A 276 26.02 -9.02 4.54
C ALA A 276 25.98 -9.98 3.35
N GLY A 277 27.11 -10.61 3.03
CA GLY A 277 27.24 -11.46 1.83
C GLY A 277 26.95 -10.68 0.55
N ALA A 278 25.94 -11.12 -0.22
CA ALA A 278 25.49 -10.46 -1.45
C ALA A 278 24.45 -9.34 -1.21
N GLU A 279 23.95 -9.20 0.02
CA GLU A 279 23.01 -8.14 0.37
C GLU A 279 23.76 -6.87 0.78
N ALA A 280 23.30 -5.74 0.27
CA ALA A 280 23.80 -4.43 0.66
C ALA A 280 22.72 -3.38 0.51
N CYS A 281 22.68 -2.42 1.43
CA CYS A 281 21.83 -1.26 1.29
C CYS A 281 22.48 -0.02 1.92
N VAL A 282 22.13 1.15 1.38
CA VAL A 282 22.47 2.44 1.93
C VAL A 282 21.22 3.06 2.54
N VAL A 283 21.31 3.47 3.80
CA VAL A 283 20.29 4.19 4.54
C VAL A 283 20.64 5.68 4.52
N GLY A 284 19.75 6.47 3.92
CA GLY A 284 19.70 7.91 4.07
C GLY A 284 18.46 8.32 4.87
N SER A 285 18.53 9.48 5.53
CA SER A 285 17.39 10.02 6.28
C SER A 285 17.25 11.51 6.04
N SER A 286 16.01 12.01 6.10
CA SER A 286 15.70 13.43 6.03
C SER A 286 14.70 13.84 7.10
N PHE A 287 14.90 15.03 7.65
CA PHE A 287 14.09 15.62 8.72
C PHE A 287 13.64 17.01 8.25
N SER A 288 12.34 17.27 8.16
CA SER A 288 11.88 18.59 7.69
C SER A 288 12.02 19.68 8.75
N TYR A 289 11.94 20.94 8.36
CA TYR A 289 11.81 22.08 9.27
C TYR A 289 10.95 23.21 8.66
N PRO A 290 10.32 24.06 9.49
CA PRO A 290 9.48 25.16 9.01
C PRO A 290 10.26 26.23 8.23
N GLY A 291 9.65 26.77 7.18
CA GLY A 291 10.19 27.86 6.36
C GLY A 291 9.15 28.39 5.37
N LYS A 292 9.52 29.38 4.53
CA LYS A 292 8.63 29.86 3.43
C LYS A 292 8.22 28.72 2.50
N ALA A 293 9.11 27.76 2.30
CA ALA A 293 8.83 26.41 1.85
C ALA A 293 9.37 25.44 2.91
N ILE A 294 8.83 24.22 2.96
CA ILE A 294 9.30 23.18 3.88
C ILE A 294 10.76 22.84 3.53
N GLY A 295 11.67 23.07 4.47
CA GLY A 295 13.09 22.71 4.31
C GLY A 295 13.38 21.31 4.85
N HIS A 296 14.54 20.74 4.50
CA HIS A 296 14.94 19.40 4.94
C HIS A 296 16.42 19.32 5.31
N ASN A 297 16.70 18.80 6.49
CA ASN A 297 18.02 18.38 6.96
C ASN A 297 18.26 16.91 6.60
N PHE A 298 19.50 16.53 6.25
CA PHE A 298 19.80 15.19 5.74
C PHE A 298 20.91 14.47 6.52
N LEU A 299 20.79 13.15 6.61
CA LEU A 299 21.88 12.23 6.92
C LEU A 299 22.16 11.36 5.68
N GLY A 300 23.38 11.43 5.13
CA GLY A 300 23.77 10.77 3.87
C GLY A 300 23.48 11.57 2.59
N GLY A 301 24.17 11.23 1.47
CA GLY A 301 24.02 11.88 0.15
C GLY A 301 25.14 12.86 -0.26
N ARG A 302 25.23 13.21 -1.56
CA ARG A 302 26.36 13.96 -2.17
C ARG A 302 26.32 15.49 -2.01
N ARG A 303 25.23 16.09 -1.55
CA ARG A 303 25.17 17.53 -1.18
C ARG A 303 24.25 17.71 0.03
N ALA A 304 24.81 18.21 1.13
CA ALA A 304 24.07 18.60 2.31
C ALA A 304 23.23 19.85 1.99
N GLY A 305 21.98 19.64 1.56
CA GLY A 305 20.93 20.61 1.79
C GLY A 305 20.57 20.65 3.27
N GLY A 306 19.81 21.66 3.67
CA GLY A 306 19.34 21.84 5.03
C GLY A 306 19.78 23.17 5.64
N GLU A 307 19.58 23.28 6.94
CA GLU A 307 19.95 24.47 7.69
C GLU A 307 21.46 24.68 7.65
N ARG A 308 21.92 25.95 7.61
CA ARG A 308 23.36 26.26 7.48
C ARG A 308 24.21 25.66 8.60
N ASN A 309 23.63 25.49 9.79
CA ASN A 309 24.27 24.92 10.98
C ASN A 309 24.11 23.40 11.08
N TRP A 310 23.42 22.74 10.16
CA TRP A 310 23.25 21.30 10.17
C TRP A 310 24.56 20.57 9.80
N HIS A 311 25.29 20.16 10.83
CA HIS A 311 26.56 19.46 10.69
C HIS A 311 26.55 18.15 11.48
N PRO A 312 26.38 17.00 10.80
CA PRO A 312 26.51 15.70 11.43
C PRO A 312 27.94 15.43 11.91
N ALA A 313 28.07 14.99 13.15
CA ALA A 313 29.30 14.54 13.78
C ALA A 313 29.18 13.08 14.18
N VAL A 314 30.12 12.24 13.73
CA VAL A 314 30.09 10.79 13.94
C VAL A 314 31.11 10.39 15.01
N LYS A 315 30.65 9.65 16.01
CA LYS A 315 31.47 9.12 17.11
C LYS A 315 31.19 7.63 17.30
N ARG A 316 32.24 6.81 17.28
CA ARG A 316 32.11 5.39 17.67
C ARG A 316 31.87 5.31 19.18
N LEU A 317 30.84 4.56 19.60
CA LEU A 317 30.51 4.36 21.01
C LEU A 317 31.07 3.05 21.55
N SER A 318 30.98 1.97 20.76
CA SER A 318 31.54 0.65 21.10
C SER A 318 32.01 -0.10 19.85
N ASP A 319 32.38 -1.37 20.02
CA ASP A 319 32.60 -2.29 18.93
C ASP A 319 31.34 -2.57 18.10
N ARG A 320 30.15 -2.36 18.69
CA ARG A 320 28.82 -2.60 18.10
C ARG A 320 27.97 -1.36 17.87
N SER A 321 28.31 -0.18 18.39
CA SER A 321 27.48 1.01 18.19
C SER A 321 28.25 2.28 17.78
N VAL A 322 27.56 3.11 16.99
CA VAL A 322 28.02 4.42 16.53
C VAL A 322 26.94 5.45 16.80
N GLU A 323 27.35 6.63 17.23
CA GLU A 323 26.51 7.80 17.42
C GLU A 323 26.73 8.81 16.30
N VAL A 324 25.64 9.41 15.83
CA VAL A 324 25.66 10.59 14.95
C VAL A 324 24.88 11.71 15.65
N ARG A 325 25.53 12.85 15.86
CA ARG A 325 24.89 14.06 16.41
C ARG A 325 24.81 15.14 15.35
N ALA A 326 23.69 15.85 15.28
CA ALA A 326 23.54 17.02 14.42
C ALA A 326 22.67 18.07 15.14
N HIS A 327 22.90 19.34 14.82
CA HIS A 327 22.17 20.45 15.43
C HIS A 327 21.64 21.39 14.33
N GLY A 328 20.34 21.67 14.35
CA GLY A 328 19.69 22.70 13.55
C GLY A 328 19.24 23.88 14.43
N ALA A 329 18.53 24.85 13.86
CA ALA A 329 17.90 25.94 14.61
C ALA A 329 16.58 25.53 15.28
N PHE A 330 15.91 24.51 14.71
CA PHE A 330 14.61 24.03 15.21
C PHE A 330 14.74 22.84 16.15
N TYR A 331 15.65 21.90 15.86
CA TYR A 331 15.85 20.70 16.66
C TYR A 331 17.31 20.25 16.65
N ALA A 332 17.68 19.46 17.65
CA ALA A 332 18.90 18.65 17.66
C ALA A 332 18.54 17.18 17.40
N LEU A 333 19.43 16.46 16.73
CA LEU A 333 19.32 15.02 16.47
C LEU A 333 20.46 14.28 17.16
N ARG A 334 20.12 13.19 17.83
CA ARG A 334 21.05 12.15 18.27
C ARG A 334 20.59 10.82 17.70
N ARG A 335 21.32 10.29 16.73
CA ARG A 335 21.13 8.95 16.17
C ARG A 335 22.11 7.98 16.82
N THR A 336 21.61 6.86 17.34
CA THR A 336 22.42 5.69 17.68
C THR A 336 22.15 4.58 16.67
N VAL A 337 23.21 4.04 16.08
CA VAL A 337 23.14 2.88 15.17
C VAL A 337 23.86 1.72 15.83
N THR A 338 23.15 0.63 16.10
CA THR A 338 23.68 -0.54 16.81
C THR A 338 23.63 -1.77 15.91
N LEU A 339 24.78 -2.42 15.72
CA LEU A 339 24.92 -3.65 14.97
C LEU A 339 24.74 -4.86 15.90
N GLN A 340 23.76 -5.71 15.56
CA GLN A 340 23.49 -6.98 16.20
C GLN A 340 23.58 -8.11 15.15
N PRO A 341 23.59 -9.39 15.56
CA PRO A 341 23.52 -10.50 14.60
C PRO A 341 22.32 -10.34 13.65
N ASP A 342 22.60 -10.33 12.34
CA ASP A 342 21.63 -10.19 11.25
C ASP A 342 20.71 -8.94 11.26
N GLN A 343 20.94 -7.98 12.16
CA GLN A 343 20.10 -6.79 12.25
C GLN A 343 20.84 -5.52 12.66
N VAL A 344 20.28 -4.38 12.27
CA VAL A 344 20.78 -3.05 12.60
C VAL A 344 19.66 -2.24 13.23
N LEU A 345 19.87 -1.82 14.47
CA LEU A 345 18.95 -1.00 15.23
C LEU A 345 19.25 0.49 15.00
N PHE A 346 18.22 1.28 14.72
CA PHE A 346 18.28 2.72 14.58
C PHE A 346 17.43 3.37 15.66
N GLU A 347 18.03 4.26 16.45
CA GLU A 347 17.33 5.12 17.40
C GLU A 347 17.65 6.58 17.10
N ASP A 348 16.66 7.32 16.61
CA ASP A 348 16.75 8.74 16.28
C ASP A 348 16.02 9.59 17.33
N GLU A 349 16.76 10.17 18.27
CA GLU A 349 16.20 11.10 19.25
C GLU A 349 16.23 12.53 18.69
N LEU A 350 15.06 13.08 18.38
CA LEU A 350 14.89 14.50 18.07
C LEU A 350 14.55 15.27 19.34
N THR A 351 15.25 16.38 19.57
CA THR A 351 14.97 17.32 20.66
C THR A 351 14.58 18.68 20.09
N ASN A 352 13.37 19.16 20.40
CA ASN A 352 12.91 20.48 19.98
C ASN A 352 13.67 21.57 20.72
N LEU A 353 14.27 22.50 19.98
CA LEU A 353 15.03 23.64 20.51
C LEU A 353 14.18 24.92 20.63
N ARG A 354 12.90 24.85 20.26
CA ARG A 354 11.94 25.94 20.30
C ARG A 354 11.02 25.83 21.52
N ASP A 355 10.50 26.98 21.96
CA ASP A 355 9.48 27.10 23.01
C ASP A 355 8.04 26.89 22.49
N VAL A 356 7.92 26.47 21.24
CA VAL A 356 6.63 26.14 20.60
C VAL A 356 6.71 24.75 19.95
N PRO A 357 5.58 24.05 19.79
CA PRO A 357 5.56 22.82 19.00
C PRO A 357 6.12 23.05 17.59
N THR A 358 6.92 22.11 17.11
CA THR A 358 7.54 22.17 15.78
C THR A 358 7.12 20.95 14.97
N GLY A 359 6.49 21.18 13.82
CA GLY A 359 6.18 20.11 12.86
C GLY A 359 7.46 19.56 12.22
N VAL A 360 7.60 18.23 12.18
CA VAL A 360 8.76 17.56 11.57
C VAL A 360 8.27 16.34 10.80
N ILE A 361 8.58 16.31 9.50
CA ILE A 361 8.45 15.13 8.65
C ILE A 361 9.75 14.34 8.78
N VAL A 362 9.64 13.09 9.22
CA VAL A 362 10.78 12.17 9.32
C VAL A 362 10.68 11.17 8.19
N GLN A 363 11.71 11.04 7.37
CA GLN A 363 11.73 10.09 6.26
C GLN A 363 13.05 9.33 6.22
N ASN A 364 12.97 8.02 6.05
CA ASN A 364 14.09 7.14 5.80
C ASN A 364 14.04 6.59 4.38
N ARG A 365 15.21 6.35 3.80
CA ARG A 365 15.40 5.87 2.44
C ARG A 365 16.42 4.75 2.42
N LEU A 366 16.04 3.61 1.87
CA LEU A 366 16.88 2.46 1.60
C LEU A 366 17.19 2.43 0.11
N VAL A 367 18.46 2.34 -0.27
CA VAL A 367 18.89 2.16 -1.66
C VAL A 367 19.78 0.91 -1.75
N ALA A 368 19.35 -0.07 -2.53
CA ALA A 368 20.11 -1.30 -2.81
C ALA A 368 20.93 -1.17 -4.12
N PRO A 369 21.95 -2.02 -4.33
CA PRO A 369 22.71 -2.06 -5.59
C PRO A 369 21.87 -2.42 -6.82
N GLU A 370 20.81 -3.20 -6.63
CA GLU A 370 19.96 -3.76 -7.68
C GLU A 370 18.48 -3.60 -7.30
N SER A 371 17.60 -3.71 -8.28
CA SER A 371 16.15 -3.61 -8.08
C SER A 371 15.61 -4.65 -7.08
N PHE A 372 14.61 -4.24 -6.33
CA PHE A 372 13.72 -5.12 -5.60
C PHE A 372 12.78 -5.80 -6.61
N GLU A 373 12.66 -7.12 -6.53
CA GLU A 373 11.72 -7.90 -7.34
C GLU A 373 10.31 -7.84 -6.74
N GLU A 374 10.24 -7.70 -5.41
CA GLU A 374 8.98 -7.49 -4.70
C GLU A 374 9.20 -6.50 -3.57
N SER A 375 8.25 -5.59 -3.41
CA SER A 375 8.18 -4.71 -2.25
C SER A 375 6.73 -4.62 -1.81
N PHE A 376 6.46 -4.90 -0.55
CA PHE A 376 5.12 -4.70 -0.02
C PHE A 376 5.17 -4.34 1.45
N THR A 377 4.09 -3.73 1.88
CA THR A 377 3.83 -3.42 3.28
C THR A 377 2.63 -4.18 3.76
N VAL A 378 2.63 -4.51 5.04
CA VAL A 378 1.43 -4.96 5.73
C VAL A 378 0.95 -3.80 6.58
N GLY A 379 0.05 -2.99 6.00
CA GLY A 379 -0.54 -1.81 6.64
C GLY A 379 -1.76 -2.15 7.50
N GLY A 380 -2.05 -1.31 8.50
CA GLY A 380 -3.23 -1.40 9.36
C GLY A 380 -3.09 -2.22 10.65
N ALA A 381 -1.88 -2.60 11.04
CA ALA A 381 -1.66 -3.49 12.18
C ALA A 381 -0.81 -2.85 13.27
N GLU A 382 -0.90 -3.41 14.48
CA GLU A 382 -0.11 -3.01 15.64
C GLU A 382 1.39 -2.86 15.31
N ASN A 383 1.98 -3.61 14.38
CA ASN A 383 3.39 -3.40 13.97
C ASN A 383 3.55 -3.38 12.43
N PRO A 384 3.48 -2.20 11.79
CA PRO A 384 3.76 -2.11 10.37
C PRO A 384 5.17 -2.62 10.05
N THR A 385 5.25 -3.37 8.96
CA THR A 385 6.51 -3.84 8.41
C THR A 385 6.60 -3.53 6.93
N LEU A 386 7.82 -3.31 6.47
CA LEU A 386 8.17 -3.24 5.06
C LEU A 386 9.08 -4.42 4.74
N PHE A 387 8.69 -5.19 3.73
CA PHE A 387 9.49 -6.29 3.23
C PHE A 387 9.91 -6.02 1.79
N LEU A 388 11.21 -6.18 1.53
CA LEU A 388 11.85 -5.94 0.24
C LEU A 388 12.58 -7.20 -0.18
N ARG A 389 12.15 -7.83 -1.28
CA ARG A 389 12.79 -9.03 -1.82
C ARG A 389 13.67 -8.67 -3.01
N ARG A 390 14.87 -9.23 -3.05
CA ARG A 390 15.73 -9.34 -4.22
C ARG A 390 15.80 -10.80 -4.67
N ARG A 391 16.37 -11.05 -5.86
CA ARG A 391 16.47 -12.39 -6.46
C ARG A 391 16.97 -13.49 -5.53
N ASN A 392 17.91 -13.16 -4.65
CA ASN A 392 18.58 -14.12 -3.79
C ASN A 392 18.70 -13.68 -2.32
N THR A 393 18.11 -12.55 -1.92
CA THR A 393 18.26 -11.97 -0.57
C THR A 393 17.06 -11.08 -0.26
N GLY A 394 16.94 -10.58 0.95
CA GLY A 394 15.87 -9.63 1.29
C GLY A 394 16.21 -8.72 2.46
N LEU A 395 15.37 -7.71 2.63
CA LEU A 395 15.40 -6.78 3.76
C LEU A 395 14.03 -6.74 4.43
N GLY A 396 14.04 -6.76 5.76
CA GLY A 396 12.86 -6.49 6.57
C GLY A 396 13.04 -5.20 7.36
N VAL A 397 12.05 -4.31 7.37
CA VAL A 397 12.03 -3.12 8.23
C VAL A 397 10.88 -3.26 9.21
N LEU A 398 11.19 -3.06 10.48
CA LEU A 398 10.23 -3.07 11.57
C LEU A 398 10.26 -1.72 12.28
N LEU A 399 9.09 -1.11 12.46
CA LEU A 399 8.95 0.09 13.27
C LEU A 399 8.59 -0.30 14.71
N GLU A 400 9.32 0.23 15.67
CA GLU A 400 9.20 -0.18 17.08
C GLU A 400 8.53 0.87 17.96
N ASP A 401 8.64 2.16 17.61
CA ASP A 401 7.99 3.25 18.36
C ASP A 401 6.52 3.48 17.97
N ASN A 402 5.72 3.97 18.92
CA ASN A 402 4.28 4.12 18.78
C ASN A 402 3.88 5.10 17.65
N VAL A 403 4.61 6.21 17.47
CA VAL A 403 4.26 7.22 16.47
C VAL A 403 4.51 6.67 15.07
N SER A 404 5.68 6.09 14.83
CA SER A 404 5.99 5.46 13.56
C SER A 404 5.01 4.34 13.24
N ARG A 405 4.65 3.51 14.24
CA ARG A 405 3.69 2.41 14.04
C ARG A 405 2.29 2.90 13.65
N LEU A 406 1.84 4.02 14.21
CA LEU A 406 0.52 4.61 13.92
C LEU A 406 0.50 5.41 12.60
N GLN A 407 1.61 6.03 12.23
CA GLN A 407 1.68 6.95 11.09
C GLN A 407 2.60 6.44 9.98
N PHE A 408 2.74 5.13 9.85
CA PHE A 408 3.63 4.54 8.87
C PHE A 408 3.15 4.83 7.44
N GLU A 409 3.91 5.64 6.71
CA GLU A 409 3.67 5.96 5.32
C GLU A 409 4.80 5.39 4.44
N PRO A 410 4.63 4.20 3.85
CA PRO A 410 5.59 3.68 2.89
C PRO A 410 5.48 4.42 1.55
N CYS A 411 6.61 4.72 0.93
CA CYS A 411 6.66 5.21 -0.45
C CYS A 411 7.55 4.25 -1.25
N LEU A 412 6.91 3.32 -1.95
CA LEU A 412 7.52 2.26 -2.76
C LEU A 412 7.31 2.57 -4.25
N GLY A 413 7.95 1.81 -5.13
CA GLY A 413 7.87 2.01 -6.58
C GLY A 413 9.21 2.43 -7.17
N LEU A 414 9.22 3.49 -7.98
CA LEU A 414 10.45 4.00 -8.56
C LEU A 414 11.21 4.92 -7.58
N PRO A 415 12.55 4.79 -7.53
CA PRO A 415 13.37 3.82 -8.27
C PRO A 415 13.23 2.40 -7.70
N ALA A 416 13.20 1.39 -8.56
CA ALA A 416 12.94 0.00 -8.21
C ALA A 416 13.95 -0.64 -7.24
N ASN A 417 15.15 -0.06 -7.08
CA ASN A 417 16.13 -0.47 -6.06
C ASN A 417 16.04 0.37 -4.77
N GLN A 418 14.97 1.14 -4.61
CA GLN A 418 14.82 2.08 -3.52
C GLN A 418 13.47 1.88 -2.81
N ALA A 419 13.49 2.03 -1.50
CA ALA A 419 12.29 2.07 -0.69
C ALA A 419 12.37 3.24 0.29
N LYS A 420 11.27 3.98 0.45
CA LYS A 420 11.16 5.06 1.44
C LYS A 420 10.07 4.71 2.44
N PHE A 421 10.20 5.19 3.66
CA PHE A 421 9.12 5.22 4.63
C PHE A 421 9.23 6.49 5.45
N ARG A 422 8.08 7.08 5.79
CA ARG A 422 8.03 8.35 6.51
C ARG A 422 6.95 8.38 7.58
N VAL A 423 7.11 9.35 8.47
CA VAL A 423 6.08 9.88 9.37
C VAL A 423 5.77 11.28 8.85
N GLY A 424 4.65 11.44 8.17
CA GLY A 424 4.28 12.69 7.48
C GLY A 424 3.66 13.74 8.39
N SER A 425 3.05 13.32 9.51
CA SER A 425 2.17 14.18 10.33
C SER A 425 2.54 14.17 11.81
N PHE A 426 3.77 14.58 12.12
CA PHE A 426 4.29 14.64 13.48
C PHE A 426 4.63 16.06 13.95
N ALA A 427 4.24 16.38 15.18
CA ALA A 427 4.62 17.61 15.86
C ALA A 427 5.39 17.29 17.16
N LEU A 428 6.62 17.79 17.25
CA LEU A 428 7.44 17.67 18.44
C LEU A 428 7.10 18.81 19.40
N GLY A 429 6.57 18.48 20.58
CA GLY A 429 6.19 19.45 21.59
C GLY A 429 7.33 20.41 21.98
N ALA A 430 6.98 21.61 22.46
CA ALA A 430 7.95 22.62 22.90
C ALA A 430 8.94 22.04 23.90
N ARG A 431 10.26 22.19 23.63
CA ARG A 431 11.35 21.64 24.46
C ARG A 431 11.28 20.13 24.74
N LYS A 432 10.41 19.38 24.05
CA LYS A 432 10.29 17.93 24.22
C LYS A 432 11.27 17.20 23.32
N ARG A 433 11.50 15.94 23.68
CA ARG A 433 12.26 14.98 22.88
C ARG A 433 11.38 13.80 22.51
N TYR A 434 11.65 13.18 21.37
CA TYR A 434 10.99 11.95 20.96
C TYR A 434 12.00 11.01 20.27
N PRO A 435 12.10 9.75 20.70
CA PRO A 435 12.90 8.73 20.02
C PRO A 435 12.08 8.00 18.96
N PHE A 436 12.52 8.07 17.70
CA PHE A 436 12.03 7.19 16.63
C PHE A 436 12.90 5.92 16.59
N ARG A 437 12.26 4.74 16.66
CA ARG A 437 12.95 3.46 16.74
C ARG A 437 12.52 2.53 15.63
N TRP A 438 13.50 1.98 14.92
CA TRP A 438 13.25 1.02 13.86
C TRP A 438 14.45 0.10 13.64
N THR A 439 14.15 -1.08 13.10
CA THR A 439 15.10 -2.18 12.98
C THR A 439 15.14 -2.66 11.54
N LEU A 440 16.35 -2.79 11.00
CA LEU A 440 16.61 -3.36 9.69
C LEU A 440 17.12 -4.79 9.85
N TYR A 441 16.38 -5.75 9.33
CA TYR A 441 16.72 -7.16 9.26
C TYR A 441 17.32 -7.47 7.89
N LEU A 442 18.46 -8.15 7.89
CA LEU A 442 19.12 -8.65 6.70
C LEU A 442 18.75 -10.12 6.51
N LEU A 443 18.20 -10.47 5.36
CA LEU A 443 17.72 -11.82 5.10
C LEU A 443 18.64 -12.51 4.08
N PRO A 444 19.31 -13.62 4.47
CA PRO A 444 20.17 -14.37 3.59
C PRO A 444 19.37 -15.12 2.52
N ARG A 445 20.08 -15.87 1.67
CA ARG A 445 19.48 -16.54 0.52
C ARG A 445 18.44 -17.58 0.89
N GLY A 446 17.29 -17.47 0.24
CA GLY A 446 16.16 -18.39 0.39
C GLY A 446 15.16 -17.98 1.47
N GLU A 447 15.45 -16.96 2.28
CA GLU A 447 14.52 -16.46 3.27
C GLU A 447 13.49 -15.50 2.68
N GLY A 448 12.24 -15.67 3.09
CA GLY A 448 11.10 -14.86 2.67
C GLY A 448 10.49 -14.05 3.81
N TYR A 449 9.30 -13.50 3.55
CA TYR A 449 8.58 -12.68 4.52
C TYR A 449 8.28 -13.40 5.84
N PHE A 450 7.91 -14.70 5.77
CA PHE A 450 7.62 -15.47 6.97
C PHE A 450 8.86 -15.76 7.82
N ASP A 451 10.05 -15.88 7.21
CA ASP A 451 11.31 -16.03 7.93
C ASP A 451 11.67 -14.74 8.66
N PHE A 452 11.53 -13.60 7.98
CA PHE A 452 11.66 -12.27 8.59
C PHE A 452 10.75 -12.12 9.80
N ILE A 453 9.45 -12.37 9.63
CA ILE A 453 8.49 -12.22 10.72
C ILE A 453 8.74 -13.23 11.85
N ASN A 454 9.24 -14.43 11.56
CA ASN A 454 9.66 -15.39 12.60
C ASN A 454 10.91 -14.93 13.35
N ARG A 455 11.84 -14.20 12.72
CA ARG A 455 12.96 -13.54 13.41
C ARG A 455 12.45 -12.51 14.40
N VAL A 456 11.60 -11.58 13.95
CA VAL A 456 10.94 -10.58 14.81
C VAL A 456 10.27 -11.25 16.01
N ARG A 457 9.53 -12.34 15.78
CA ARG A 457 8.86 -13.07 16.87
C ARG A 457 9.82 -13.67 17.89
N ARG A 458 10.92 -14.25 17.44
CA ARG A 458 11.97 -14.78 18.33
C ARG A 458 12.58 -13.66 19.18
N ASP A 459 12.87 -12.53 18.55
CA ASP A 459 13.51 -11.39 19.21
C ASP A 459 12.57 -10.71 20.22
N TRP A 460 11.26 -10.76 19.96
CA TRP A 460 10.23 -10.29 20.90
C TRP A 460 9.77 -11.36 21.91
N HIS A 461 10.38 -12.55 21.89
CA HIS A 461 10.00 -13.67 22.75
C HIS A 461 8.51 -14.06 22.64
N THR A 462 7.92 -13.88 21.46
CA THR A 462 6.54 -14.26 21.14
C THR A 462 6.57 -15.62 20.42
N ASN A 463 6.66 -16.70 21.18
CA ASN A 463 7.12 -18.05 20.77
C ASN A 463 6.23 -18.84 19.77
N LEU A 464 5.69 -18.24 18.71
CA LEU A 464 4.94 -18.95 17.65
C LEU A 464 5.65 -18.82 16.30
N THR A 465 6.10 -19.95 15.76
CA THR A 465 6.68 -20.00 14.41
C THR A 465 5.57 -20.12 13.37
N LEU A 466 5.45 -19.13 12.48
CA LEU A 466 4.62 -19.25 11.28
C LEU A 466 5.30 -20.16 10.28
N LYS A 467 4.65 -21.28 9.94
CA LYS A 467 5.21 -22.28 9.03
C LYS A 467 5.30 -21.81 7.58
N GLY A 468 4.61 -20.72 7.23
CA GLY A 468 4.65 -20.11 5.90
C GLY A 468 3.33 -19.44 5.54
N PRO A 469 3.11 -19.16 4.23
CA PRO A 469 1.89 -18.56 3.71
C PRO A 469 0.62 -19.31 4.11
N PHE A 470 -0.45 -18.55 4.36
CA PHE A 470 -1.77 -19.09 4.61
C PHE A 470 -2.84 -18.39 3.76
N SER A 471 -3.97 -19.06 3.57
CA SER A 471 -5.14 -18.51 2.88
C SER A 471 -6.42 -19.09 3.46
N CYS A 472 -7.49 -18.30 3.50
CA CYS A 472 -8.82 -18.83 3.76
C CYS A 472 -9.37 -19.53 2.51
N PHE A 473 -10.16 -20.56 2.73
CA PHE A 473 -10.67 -21.46 1.70
C PHE A 473 -12.14 -21.78 1.98
N ASP A 474 -13.01 -21.36 1.06
CA ASP A 474 -14.44 -21.63 1.15
C ASP A 474 -14.77 -23.03 0.65
N VAL A 475 -15.12 -23.90 1.59
CA VAL A 475 -15.47 -25.31 1.31
C VAL A 475 -16.71 -25.42 0.41
N GLY A 476 -17.64 -24.45 0.46
CA GLY A 476 -18.83 -24.49 -0.40
C GLY A 476 -18.60 -23.88 -1.77
N GLY A 477 -18.02 -22.68 -1.84
CA GLY A 477 -17.75 -21.99 -3.11
C GLY A 477 -16.63 -22.60 -3.96
N MET A 478 -15.74 -23.40 -3.36
CA MET A 478 -14.59 -24.02 -4.05
C MET A 478 -14.64 -25.56 -4.08
N SER A 479 -15.83 -26.16 -3.97
CA SER A 479 -16.01 -27.61 -3.98
C SER A 479 -15.36 -28.29 -5.19
N ALA A 480 -15.51 -27.72 -6.39
CA ALA A 480 -14.92 -28.24 -7.62
C ALA A 480 -13.38 -28.37 -7.56
N LEU A 481 -12.70 -27.51 -6.79
CA LEU A 481 -11.25 -27.61 -6.59
C LEU A 481 -10.89 -28.71 -5.59
N LEU A 482 -11.72 -28.95 -4.57
CA LEU A 482 -11.51 -30.05 -3.62
C LEU A 482 -11.73 -31.43 -4.27
N ASP A 483 -12.57 -31.49 -5.30
CA ASP A 483 -12.87 -32.71 -6.05
C ASP A 483 -11.82 -33.04 -7.13
N ASP A 484 -10.88 -32.13 -7.41
CA ASP A 484 -9.75 -32.34 -8.35
C ASP A 484 -8.40 -32.28 -7.63
N PRO A 485 -7.80 -33.43 -7.24
CA PRO A 485 -6.52 -33.48 -6.57
C PRO A 485 -5.36 -32.85 -7.34
N SER A 486 -5.40 -32.90 -8.68
CA SER A 486 -4.32 -32.36 -9.52
C SER A 486 -4.38 -30.84 -9.55
N ALA A 487 -5.58 -30.27 -9.73
CA ALA A 487 -5.79 -28.83 -9.67
C ALA A 487 -5.50 -28.29 -8.26
N LEU A 488 -5.92 -28.99 -7.21
CA LEU A 488 -5.62 -28.62 -5.83
C LEU A 488 -4.10 -28.60 -5.56
N LYS A 489 -3.37 -29.61 -6.06
CA LYS A 489 -1.89 -29.67 -5.95
C LYS A 489 -1.22 -28.50 -6.65
N ALA A 490 -1.66 -28.18 -7.86
CA ALA A 490 -1.16 -27.03 -8.61
C ALA A 490 -1.45 -25.72 -7.88
N TYR A 491 -2.65 -25.57 -7.29
CA TYR A 491 -3.04 -24.41 -6.50
C TYR A 491 -2.13 -24.21 -5.28
N LEU A 492 -1.95 -25.25 -4.46
CA LEU A 492 -1.10 -25.21 -3.26
C LEU A 492 0.35 -24.90 -3.61
N LYS A 493 0.89 -25.56 -4.66
CA LYS A 493 2.28 -25.34 -5.12
C LYS A 493 2.48 -23.91 -5.60
N ARG A 494 1.57 -23.37 -6.42
CA ARG A 494 1.65 -22.01 -6.94
C ARG A 494 1.62 -20.95 -5.85
N LYS A 495 0.85 -21.18 -4.79
CA LYS A 495 0.67 -20.24 -3.68
C LYS A 495 1.63 -20.49 -2.50
N HIS A 496 2.43 -21.55 -2.56
CA HIS A 496 3.33 -21.98 -1.49
C HIS A 496 2.64 -22.09 -0.12
N LEU A 497 1.36 -22.48 -0.10
CA LEU A 497 0.56 -22.50 1.13
C LEU A 497 1.07 -23.58 2.10
N LYS A 498 1.12 -23.22 3.38
CA LYS A 498 1.47 -24.11 4.49
C LYS A 498 0.33 -24.28 5.48
N ILE A 499 -0.57 -23.30 5.53
CA ILE A 499 -1.75 -23.32 6.38
C ILE A 499 -2.97 -22.95 5.52
N VAL A 500 -4.07 -23.66 5.71
CA VAL A 500 -5.36 -23.36 5.09
C VAL A 500 -6.38 -23.14 6.19
N VAL A 501 -7.06 -22.00 6.14
CA VAL A 501 -8.16 -21.67 7.05
C VAL A 501 -9.46 -22.05 6.34
N LEU A 502 -10.19 -23.03 6.84
CA LEU A 502 -11.45 -23.44 6.24
C LEU A 502 -12.59 -22.52 6.67
N SER A 503 -13.38 -22.09 5.69
CA SER A 503 -14.68 -21.47 5.89
C SER A 503 -15.80 -22.38 5.34
N PRO A 504 -17.04 -22.32 5.86
CA PRO A 504 -17.59 -21.28 6.74
C PRO A 504 -17.02 -21.28 8.16
N TRP A 505 -17.20 -20.14 8.85
CA TRP A 505 -16.90 -20.01 10.26
C TRP A 505 -17.84 -20.89 11.08
N LEU A 506 -17.33 -21.53 12.12
CA LEU A 506 -18.10 -22.42 12.98
C LEU A 506 -19.15 -21.66 13.78
N ASP A 507 -20.37 -22.18 13.84
CA ASP A 507 -21.52 -21.60 14.55
C ASP A 507 -21.82 -20.14 14.15
N TYR A 508 -21.27 -19.72 13.01
CA TYR A 508 -21.39 -18.39 12.47
C TYR A 508 -21.91 -18.49 11.05
N ASP A 509 -22.96 -17.72 10.75
CA ASP A 509 -23.59 -17.75 9.44
C ASP A 509 -22.70 -17.01 8.40
N PRO A 510 -22.13 -17.73 7.43
CA PRO A 510 -21.04 -17.27 6.55
C PRO A 510 -21.47 -16.32 5.41
N GLY A 511 -22.63 -15.68 5.49
CA GLY A 511 -23.07 -14.67 4.53
C GLY A 511 -23.64 -15.24 3.23
N SER A 512 -22.85 -15.96 2.41
CA SER A 512 -23.32 -16.51 1.12
C SER A 512 -24.23 -17.74 1.25
N PHE A 513 -24.35 -18.27 2.46
CA PHE A 513 -25.19 -19.42 2.77
C PHE A 513 -26.34 -18.89 3.61
N ASP A 514 -27.59 -19.13 3.19
CA ASP A 514 -28.76 -18.58 3.89
C ASP A 514 -29.12 -19.35 5.18
N ARG A 515 -28.12 -19.96 5.83
CA ARG A 515 -28.29 -20.75 7.07
C ARG A 515 -26.98 -20.98 7.82
N ILE A 516 -27.08 -21.08 9.15
CA ILE A 516 -26.06 -21.71 10.01
C ILE A 516 -26.12 -23.22 9.78
N TRP A 517 -24.96 -23.83 9.54
CA TRP A 517 -24.86 -25.28 9.40
C TRP A 517 -24.99 -25.95 10.76
N SER A 518 -25.73 -27.06 10.83
CA SER A 518 -25.66 -27.89 12.03
C SER A 518 -24.23 -28.39 12.23
N ARG A 519 -23.81 -28.58 13.48
CA ARG A 519 -22.47 -29.12 13.79
C ARG A 519 -22.18 -30.44 13.07
N LYS A 520 -23.20 -31.29 12.89
CA LYS A 520 -23.07 -32.53 12.12
C LYS A 520 -22.70 -32.26 10.65
N GLU A 521 -23.49 -31.43 9.95
CA GLU A 521 -23.22 -31.11 8.54
C GLU A 521 -21.88 -30.37 8.38
N TYR A 522 -21.57 -29.45 9.29
CA TYR A 522 -20.29 -28.73 9.31
C TYR A 522 -19.11 -29.71 9.40
N LYS A 523 -19.16 -30.64 10.36
CA LYS A 523 -18.14 -31.66 10.59
C LYS A 523 -17.90 -32.50 9.35
N GLU A 524 -18.97 -33.01 8.73
CA GLU A 524 -18.87 -33.87 7.54
C GLU A 524 -18.16 -33.15 6.38
N ARG A 525 -18.51 -31.88 6.13
CA ARG A 525 -17.91 -31.06 5.07
C ARG A 525 -16.46 -30.70 5.34
N MET A 526 -16.16 -30.26 6.55
CA MET A 526 -14.79 -29.92 6.93
C MET A 526 -13.88 -31.15 6.87
N GLN A 527 -14.36 -32.32 7.31
CA GLN A 527 -13.61 -33.56 7.20
C GLN A 527 -13.35 -33.97 5.75
N GLN A 528 -14.29 -33.73 4.82
CA GLN A 528 -14.06 -33.95 3.38
C GLN A 528 -12.94 -33.04 2.87
N ALA A 529 -12.99 -31.74 3.18
CA ALA A 529 -11.95 -30.80 2.78
C ALA A 529 -10.57 -31.17 3.37
N ILE A 530 -10.52 -31.50 4.66
CA ILE A 530 -9.30 -31.97 5.34
C ILE A 530 -8.69 -33.18 4.63
N ARG A 531 -9.52 -34.16 4.23
CA ARG A 531 -9.05 -35.34 3.47
C ARG A 531 -8.46 -34.95 2.11
N ALA A 532 -9.15 -34.08 1.35
CA ALA A 532 -8.67 -33.61 0.04
C ALA A 532 -7.31 -32.89 0.15
N PHE A 533 -7.16 -31.98 1.12
CA PHE A 533 -5.89 -31.28 1.35
C PHE A 533 -4.76 -32.24 1.74
N ARG A 534 -5.01 -33.15 2.69
CA ARG A 534 -4.00 -34.11 3.17
C ARG A 534 -3.62 -35.16 2.13
N GLN A 535 -4.53 -35.50 1.21
CA GLN A 535 -4.23 -36.39 0.08
C GLN A 535 -3.17 -35.78 -0.86
N VAL A 536 -3.22 -34.46 -1.03
CA VAL A 536 -2.35 -33.73 -1.95
C VAL A 536 -1.04 -33.29 -1.29
N ASP A 537 -1.11 -32.82 -0.04
CA ASP A 537 0.04 -32.43 0.78
C ASP A 537 -0.19 -32.91 2.23
N PRO A 538 0.40 -34.03 2.65
CA PRO A 538 0.27 -34.55 4.01
C PRO A 538 0.82 -33.60 5.09
N THR A 539 1.64 -32.62 4.73
CA THR A 539 2.28 -31.68 5.66
C THR A 539 1.46 -30.41 5.89
N ILE A 540 0.44 -30.16 5.07
CA ILE A 540 -0.36 -28.94 5.16
C ILE A 540 -1.16 -28.89 6.45
N LYS A 541 -1.22 -27.70 7.06
CA LYS A 541 -2.02 -27.48 8.26
C LYS A 541 -3.39 -26.95 7.89
N VAL A 542 -4.43 -27.62 8.36
CA VAL A 542 -5.81 -27.24 8.09
C VAL A 542 -6.45 -26.78 9.39
N VAL A 543 -6.85 -25.52 9.45
CA VAL A 543 -7.44 -24.91 10.65
C VAL A 543 -8.87 -24.47 10.38
N GLY A 544 -9.76 -24.57 11.37
CA GLY A 544 -11.14 -24.09 11.23
C GLY A 544 -11.28 -22.63 11.67
N ALA A 545 -12.14 -21.87 11.01
CA ALA A 545 -12.43 -20.49 11.39
C ALA A 545 -13.53 -20.38 12.46
N ILE A 546 -13.37 -19.44 13.39
CA ILE A 546 -14.32 -19.08 14.45
C ILE A 546 -14.46 -17.56 14.47
N GLU A 547 -15.65 -17.06 14.78
CA GLU A 547 -15.89 -15.66 15.15
C GLU A 547 -16.50 -15.63 16.56
N THR A 548 -15.96 -14.79 17.43
CA THR A 548 -16.31 -14.81 18.86
C THR A 548 -16.58 -13.43 19.46
N ASP A 549 -16.39 -12.35 18.69
CA ASP A 549 -16.51 -10.98 19.20
C ASP A 549 -17.93 -10.40 19.09
N TRP A 550 -18.86 -11.17 18.50
CA TRP A 550 -20.23 -10.79 18.24
C TRP A 550 -21.23 -11.89 18.59
N VAL A 551 -22.37 -11.49 19.14
CA VAL A 551 -23.56 -12.35 19.27
C VAL A 551 -24.70 -11.72 18.50
N THR A 552 -25.23 -12.43 17.51
CA THR A 552 -26.42 -12.00 16.78
C THR A 552 -27.66 -12.25 17.63
N ILE A 553 -28.50 -11.23 17.76
CA ILE A 553 -29.79 -11.31 18.42
C ILE A 553 -30.93 -11.21 17.41
N ASP A 554 -32.05 -11.82 17.74
CA ASP A 554 -33.32 -11.65 17.04
C ASP A 554 -34.20 -10.73 17.89
N PRO A 555 -34.32 -9.43 17.55
CA PRO A 555 -35.12 -8.48 18.32
C PRO A 555 -36.57 -8.94 18.53
N ALA A 556 -37.16 -9.67 17.58
CA ALA A 556 -38.54 -10.15 17.68
C ALA A 556 -38.75 -11.22 18.76
N ARG A 557 -37.65 -11.84 19.25
CA ARG A 557 -37.69 -12.82 20.35
C ARG A 557 -37.44 -12.21 21.72
N ILE A 558 -37.19 -10.91 21.79
CA ILE A 558 -36.89 -10.19 23.02
C ILE A 558 -38.12 -9.36 23.41
N GLN A 559 -38.59 -9.53 24.65
CA GLN A 559 -39.69 -8.72 25.16
C GLN A 559 -39.28 -7.24 25.20
N GLY A 560 -40.02 -6.37 24.49
CA GLY A 560 -39.66 -4.96 24.31
C GLY A 560 -38.61 -4.71 23.23
N GLY A 561 -38.22 -5.74 22.47
CA GLY A 561 -37.20 -5.68 21.43
C GLY A 561 -37.60 -4.93 20.15
N ASP A 562 -38.89 -4.60 19.97
CA ASP A 562 -39.38 -3.87 18.78
C ASP A 562 -38.74 -2.49 18.61
N GLY A 563 -38.23 -1.90 19.70
CA GLY A 563 -37.51 -0.62 19.69
C GLY A 563 -36.01 -0.74 19.37
N LEU A 564 -35.47 -1.96 19.23
CA LEU A 564 -34.05 -2.15 18.94
C LEU A 564 -33.73 -1.76 17.49
N PRO A 565 -32.59 -1.08 17.24
CA PRO A 565 -32.19 -0.74 15.88
C PRO A 565 -32.03 -1.99 15.01
N GLN A 566 -32.44 -1.87 13.75
CA GLN A 566 -32.29 -2.91 12.74
C GLN A 566 -31.55 -2.35 11.53
N ALA A 567 -30.79 -3.21 10.86
CA ALA A 567 -30.11 -2.85 9.63
C ALA A 567 -31.12 -2.54 8.51
N VAL A 568 -30.81 -1.56 7.67
CA VAL A 568 -31.61 -1.24 6.47
C VAL A 568 -30.80 -1.64 5.23
N ALA A 569 -31.41 -2.43 4.35
CA ALA A 569 -30.76 -2.86 3.10
C ALA A 569 -30.31 -1.65 2.27
N GLY A 570 -29.07 -1.70 1.76
CA GLY A 570 -28.50 -0.62 0.95
C GLY A 570 -27.90 0.56 1.73
N GLN A 571 -28.01 0.58 3.07
CA GLN A 571 -27.35 1.59 3.91
C GLN A 571 -25.98 1.12 4.44
N PRO A 572 -25.02 2.04 4.65
CA PRO A 572 -23.71 1.69 5.21
C PRO A 572 -23.88 1.04 6.58
N ARG A 573 -23.11 -0.03 6.86
CA ARG A 573 -23.11 -0.80 8.12
C ARG A 573 -22.86 0.13 9.32
N PRO A 574 -23.90 0.56 10.05
CA PRO A 574 -23.70 1.42 11.21
C PRO A 574 -23.21 0.58 12.39
N SER A 575 -22.04 0.90 12.92
CA SER A 575 -21.66 0.52 14.28
C SER A 575 -22.09 1.63 15.24
N GLY A 576 -22.73 1.29 16.35
CA GLY A 576 -23.33 2.27 17.25
C GLY A 576 -23.38 1.84 18.72
N ARG A 577 -24.06 2.64 19.52
CA ARG A 577 -24.34 2.38 20.94
C ARG A 577 -25.85 2.35 21.14
N LEU A 578 -26.32 1.45 21.99
CA LEU A 578 -27.69 1.50 22.47
C LEU A 578 -27.87 2.67 23.43
N THR A 579 -29.07 3.22 23.50
CA THR A 579 -29.42 4.14 24.59
C THR A 579 -29.49 3.39 25.91
N PRO A 580 -29.46 4.07 27.07
CA PRO A 580 -29.66 3.42 28.37
C PRO A 580 -30.97 2.63 28.45
N GLU A 581 -32.04 3.13 27.84
CA GLU A 581 -33.37 2.49 27.83
C GLU A 581 -33.34 1.18 27.03
N LEU A 582 -32.74 1.20 25.84
CA LEU A 582 -32.60 0.00 25.00
C LEU A 582 -31.59 -1.00 25.56
N THR A 583 -30.58 -0.52 26.29
CA THR A 583 -29.66 -1.37 27.04
C THR A 583 -30.42 -2.17 28.11
N LYS A 584 -31.34 -1.51 28.83
CA LYS A 584 -32.17 -2.17 29.85
C LYS A 584 -33.05 -3.28 29.25
N VAL A 585 -33.59 -3.09 28.04
CA VAL A 585 -34.36 -4.15 27.33
C VAL A 585 -33.53 -5.42 27.15
N ILE A 586 -32.25 -5.30 26.77
CA ILE A 586 -31.35 -6.45 26.62
C ILE A 586 -31.02 -7.07 27.99
N ASP A 587 -30.78 -6.25 29.01
CA ASP A 587 -30.43 -6.72 30.35
C ASP A 587 -31.59 -7.49 31.00
N ASP A 588 -32.81 -6.97 30.86
CA ASP A 588 -34.04 -7.60 31.39
C ASP A 588 -34.39 -8.90 30.64
N ALA A 589 -33.94 -9.06 29.39
CA ALA A 589 -34.13 -10.29 28.61
C ALA A 589 -33.34 -11.50 29.15
N ASN A 590 -32.41 -11.27 30.09
CA ASN A 590 -31.68 -12.30 30.84
C ASN A 590 -31.00 -13.37 29.97
N LEU A 591 -30.46 -12.94 28.82
CA LEU A 591 -29.90 -13.83 27.80
C LEU A 591 -28.64 -14.59 28.29
N PRO A 592 -28.32 -15.77 27.73
CA PRO A 592 -27.24 -16.62 28.25
C PRO A 592 -25.85 -15.97 28.30
N TRP A 593 -25.55 -15.10 27.34
CA TRP A 593 -24.26 -14.40 27.20
C TRP A 593 -24.22 -13.01 27.87
N ARG A 594 -25.18 -12.69 28.75
CA ARG A 594 -25.30 -11.39 29.41
C ARG A 594 -24.06 -10.95 30.20
N ASP A 595 -23.29 -11.91 30.71
CA ASP A 595 -22.05 -11.69 31.46
C ASP A 595 -20.84 -11.39 30.54
N SER A 596 -21.04 -11.51 29.23
CA SER A 596 -19.99 -11.44 28.22
C SER A 596 -20.09 -10.20 27.33
N VAL A 597 -21.13 -9.38 27.49
CA VAL A 597 -21.35 -8.18 26.67
C VAL A 597 -20.34 -7.06 26.98
N LYS A 598 -19.82 -6.41 25.93
CA LYS A 598 -18.95 -5.23 26.08
C LYS A 598 -19.81 -3.99 26.35
N ARG A 599 -19.45 -3.26 27.41
CA ARG A 599 -20.06 -1.98 27.79
C ARG A 599 -19.05 -0.85 27.68
N ASP A 600 -19.55 0.37 27.44
CA ASP A 600 -18.72 1.57 27.53
C ASP A 600 -18.70 2.14 28.95
N ALA A 601 -18.04 3.29 29.13
CA ALA A 601 -17.93 3.95 30.43
C ALA A 601 -19.28 4.36 31.04
N ASN A 602 -20.33 4.48 30.23
CA ASN A 602 -21.68 4.83 30.65
C ASN A 602 -22.56 3.58 30.86
N GLY A 603 -22.00 2.37 30.74
CA GLY A 603 -22.72 1.11 30.88
C GLY A 603 -23.55 0.70 29.66
N THR A 604 -23.48 1.47 28.56
CA THR A 604 -24.27 1.21 27.35
C THR A 604 -23.63 0.12 26.48
N LEU A 605 -24.48 -0.64 25.78
CA LEU A 605 -24.05 -1.73 24.92
C LEU A 605 -23.62 -1.25 23.54
N LYS A 606 -22.57 -1.89 22.99
CA LYS A 606 -22.12 -1.68 21.61
C LYS A 606 -22.85 -2.63 20.65
N LEU A 607 -23.32 -2.07 19.55
CA LEU A 607 -24.09 -2.72 18.51
C LEU A 607 -23.37 -2.62 17.16
N GLU A 608 -23.48 -3.66 16.35
CA GLU A 608 -23.26 -3.61 14.91
C GLU A 608 -24.54 -4.03 14.16
N LEU A 609 -24.87 -3.26 13.13
CA LEU A 609 -25.97 -3.53 12.22
C LEU A 609 -25.44 -3.86 10.84
N TYR A 610 -25.88 -4.99 10.30
CA TYR A 610 -25.51 -5.43 8.96
C TYR A 610 -26.65 -6.23 8.33
N THR A 611 -26.59 -6.44 7.02
CA THR A 611 -27.52 -7.30 6.30
C THR A 611 -26.84 -8.57 5.82
N ARG A 612 -27.56 -9.70 5.82
CA ARG A 612 -27.13 -10.98 5.22
C ARG A 612 -28.27 -11.52 4.35
N GLY A 613 -28.02 -11.68 3.04
CA GLY A 613 -29.04 -12.19 2.11
C GLY A 613 -30.37 -11.44 2.22
N ASP A 614 -30.31 -10.10 2.23
CA ASP A 614 -31.43 -9.17 2.45
C ASP A 614 -32.09 -9.19 3.85
N LYS A 615 -31.66 -10.06 4.76
CA LYS A 615 -32.16 -10.13 6.14
C LYS A 615 -31.36 -9.19 7.05
N PRO A 616 -32.01 -8.30 7.82
CA PRO A 616 -31.34 -7.44 8.78
C PRO A 616 -30.81 -8.25 9.96
N GLN A 617 -29.65 -7.85 10.47
CA GLN A 617 -28.98 -8.49 11.59
C GLN A 617 -28.62 -7.43 12.63
N THR A 618 -28.86 -7.77 13.88
CA THR A 618 -28.55 -6.96 15.06
C THR A 618 -27.56 -7.75 15.89
N ALA A 619 -26.33 -7.29 16.03
CA ALA A 619 -25.29 -8.00 16.78
C ALA A 619 -24.72 -7.15 17.91
N LEU A 620 -24.56 -7.76 19.08
CA LEU A 620 -23.95 -7.13 20.23
C LEU A 620 -22.51 -7.57 20.38
N SER A 621 -21.64 -6.63 20.74
CA SER A 621 -20.24 -6.97 20.94
C SER A 621 -20.05 -7.69 22.27
N VAL A 622 -19.33 -8.80 22.24
CA VAL A 622 -19.01 -9.62 23.42
C VAL A 622 -17.50 -9.82 23.54
N TYR A 623 -17.05 -10.27 24.71
CA TYR A 623 -15.65 -10.62 24.97
C TYR A 623 -15.57 -11.95 25.73
N PRO A 624 -14.61 -12.84 25.38
CA PRO A 624 -14.30 -14.00 26.19
C PRO A 624 -13.44 -13.59 27.39
N ALA A 625 -13.88 -13.93 28.60
CA ALA A 625 -13.10 -13.83 29.82
C ALA A 625 -13.30 -15.08 30.67
N VAL A 626 -12.22 -15.56 31.32
CA VAL A 626 -12.26 -16.78 32.11
C VAL A 626 -13.44 -16.74 33.09
N GLY A 627 -14.33 -17.73 32.99
CA GLY A 627 -15.51 -17.84 33.83
C GLY A 627 -16.80 -17.23 33.27
N ASN A 628 -16.77 -16.51 32.14
CA ASN A 628 -17.97 -16.02 31.48
C ASN A 628 -18.49 -16.97 30.38
N TYR A 629 -19.74 -16.77 29.95
CA TYR A 629 -20.37 -17.58 28.91
C TYR A 629 -19.54 -17.65 27.61
N GLN A 630 -19.06 -16.51 27.12
CA GLN A 630 -18.38 -16.46 25.82
C GLN A 630 -17.04 -17.20 25.83
N TYR A 631 -16.35 -17.25 26.98
CA TYR A 631 -15.16 -18.08 27.17
C TYR A 631 -15.49 -19.57 27.04
N GLU A 632 -16.52 -20.04 27.74
CA GLU A 632 -16.93 -21.45 27.65
C GLU A 632 -17.44 -21.81 26.24
N PHE A 633 -18.17 -20.90 25.59
CA PHE A 633 -18.63 -21.06 24.22
C PHE A 633 -17.46 -21.18 23.24
N LEU A 634 -16.48 -20.26 23.32
CA LEU A 634 -15.26 -20.30 22.52
C LEU A 634 -14.47 -21.60 22.75
N LEU A 635 -14.29 -22.02 24.01
CA LEU A 635 -13.61 -23.29 24.30
C LEU A 635 -14.37 -24.50 23.75
N GLY A 636 -15.71 -24.46 23.76
CA GLY A 636 -16.55 -25.49 23.14
C GLY A 636 -16.33 -25.57 21.62
N GLN A 637 -16.26 -24.43 20.94
CA GLN A 637 -15.93 -24.36 19.51
C GLN A 637 -14.54 -24.90 19.22
N VAL A 638 -13.54 -24.52 20.02
CA VAL A 638 -12.16 -25.00 19.92
C VAL A 638 -12.10 -26.53 20.06
N ARG A 639 -12.71 -27.10 21.11
CA ARG A 639 -12.77 -28.55 21.32
C ARG A 639 -13.42 -29.26 20.14
N PHE A 640 -14.54 -28.73 19.66
CA PHE A 640 -15.24 -29.30 18.51
C PHE A 640 -14.34 -29.34 17.25
N LEU A 641 -13.65 -28.25 16.92
CA LEU A 641 -12.74 -28.22 15.75
C LEU A 641 -11.56 -29.20 15.89
N LEU A 642 -10.94 -29.26 17.07
CA LEU A 642 -9.73 -30.05 17.28
C LEU A 642 -10.01 -31.55 17.46
N ASP A 643 -11.02 -31.87 18.27
CA ASP A 643 -11.27 -33.24 18.74
C ASP A 643 -12.27 -33.96 17.83
N GLU A 644 -13.31 -33.26 17.34
CA GLU A 644 -14.36 -33.88 16.54
C GLU A 644 -14.14 -33.71 15.04
N VAL A 645 -13.84 -32.51 14.57
CA VAL A 645 -13.60 -32.23 13.15
C VAL A 645 -12.22 -32.74 12.71
N GLY A 646 -11.21 -32.64 13.59
CA GLY A 646 -9.85 -33.10 13.32
C GLY A 646 -8.96 -32.07 12.65
N CYS A 647 -9.27 -30.78 12.84
CA CYS A 647 -8.41 -29.67 12.44
C CYS A 647 -7.07 -29.70 13.19
N ASP A 648 -6.04 -29.15 12.57
CA ASP A 648 -4.71 -28.96 13.17
C ASP A 648 -4.64 -27.75 14.13
N GLY A 649 -5.67 -26.90 14.12
CA GLY A 649 -5.73 -25.65 14.85
C GLY A 649 -7.03 -24.89 14.55
N PHE A 650 -7.11 -23.65 14.99
CA PHE A 650 -8.23 -22.76 14.71
C PHE A 650 -7.75 -21.33 14.42
N TYR A 651 -8.57 -20.59 13.71
CA TYR A 651 -8.40 -19.20 13.37
C TYR A 651 -9.53 -18.42 14.03
N ILE A 652 -9.23 -17.32 14.73
CA ILE A 652 -10.25 -16.46 15.31
C ILE A 652 -10.25 -15.14 14.55
N ASP A 653 -11.40 -14.82 13.97
CA ASP A 653 -11.61 -13.54 13.31
C ASP A 653 -11.98 -12.45 14.31
N GLU A 654 -11.56 -11.22 13.99
CA GLU A 654 -11.79 -10.00 14.79
C GLU A 654 -11.45 -10.10 16.29
N PHE A 655 -10.45 -10.89 16.67
CA PHE A 655 -10.13 -11.16 18.07
C PHE A 655 -9.53 -9.96 18.82
N SER A 656 -10.30 -9.31 19.72
CA SER A 656 -9.82 -8.22 20.57
C SER A 656 -9.70 -8.64 22.05
N GLN A 657 -8.49 -8.97 22.51
CA GLN A 657 -8.22 -9.29 23.93
C GLN A 657 -8.24 -8.06 24.87
N GLY A 658 -8.21 -6.85 24.32
CA GLY A 658 -8.14 -5.62 25.10
C GLY A 658 -9.52 -5.07 25.44
N TRP A 659 -10.12 -5.48 26.56
CA TRP A 659 -11.12 -4.64 27.24
C TRP A 659 -10.67 -4.36 28.67
N ARG A 660 -10.21 -3.13 28.91
CA ARG A 660 -10.01 -2.56 30.25
C ARG A 660 -10.99 -1.41 30.43
N GLY A 661 -12.28 -1.71 30.57
CA GLY A 661 -13.28 -0.83 31.21
C GLY A 661 -13.35 0.65 30.79
N GLY A 662 -12.99 1.03 29.56
CA GLY A 662 -12.93 2.44 29.15
C GLY A 662 -12.91 2.65 27.64
N SER A 663 -13.85 3.47 27.18
CA SER A 663 -14.00 4.12 25.86
C SER A 663 -13.24 3.55 24.64
N CYS A 664 -13.97 2.93 23.72
CA CYS A 664 -13.68 3.04 22.29
C CYS A 664 -14.53 4.19 21.70
N GLY A 665 -13.94 5.38 21.66
CA GLY A 665 -14.34 6.54 20.86
C GLY A 665 -13.06 7.12 20.24
N PRO A 666 -13.13 7.98 19.21
CA PRO A 666 -11.94 8.49 18.53
C PRO A 666 -11.05 9.21 19.55
N LEU A 667 -9.90 8.63 19.86
CA LEU A 667 -9.07 9.10 20.97
C LEU A 667 -8.36 10.40 20.60
N SER A 668 -8.51 11.36 21.49
CA SER A 668 -7.71 12.57 21.61
C SER A 668 -6.23 12.24 21.94
N PRO A 669 -5.28 13.16 21.69
CA PRO A 669 -3.85 12.85 21.51
C PRO A 669 -3.04 12.53 22.79
N THR A 670 -3.66 12.27 23.95
CA THR A 670 -2.95 12.37 25.25
C THR A 670 -2.99 11.14 26.15
N SER A 671 -3.45 9.97 25.69
CA SER A 671 -3.37 8.73 26.49
C SER A 671 -3.08 7.49 25.62
N ALA A 672 -1.88 7.43 25.04
CA ALA A 672 -1.45 6.36 24.13
C ALA A 672 -0.86 5.13 24.86
N THR A 673 -1.59 4.60 25.84
CA THR A 673 -1.29 3.31 26.51
C THR A 673 -2.55 2.45 26.59
N ALA A 674 -3.22 2.19 25.47
CA ALA A 674 -4.14 1.04 25.28
C ALA A 674 -4.81 1.08 23.89
N TRP A 675 -4.65 -0.02 23.14
CA TRP A 675 -5.57 -0.71 22.21
C TRP A 675 -6.66 0.06 21.42
N SER A 676 -6.66 -0.09 20.09
CA SER A 676 -7.88 -0.19 19.25
C SER A 676 -7.56 -0.94 17.93
N THR A 677 -8.06 -2.16 17.75
CA THR A 677 -9.21 -2.61 16.93
C THR A 677 -8.84 -3.19 15.56
N THR A 678 -9.43 -4.35 15.27
CA THR A 678 -9.25 -5.28 14.12
C THR A 678 -7.94 -6.08 14.13
N THR A 679 -7.81 -6.98 15.10
CA THR A 679 -6.68 -7.92 15.16
C THR A 679 -7.09 -9.30 14.66
N THR A 680 -6.21 -9.89 13.86
CA THR A 680 -6.35 -11.22 13.29
C THR A 680 -5.45 -12.18 14.01
N SER A 681 -6.03 -13.10 14.77
CA SER A 681 -5.27 -14.15 15.44
C SER A 681 -5.38 -15.47 14.67
N CYS A 682 -4.32 -15.83 13.94
CA CYS A 682 -4.13 -17.20 13.49
C CYS A 682 -3.27 -17.91 14.54
N ALA A 683 -3.90 -18.70 15.42
CA ALA A 683 -3.19 -19.45 16.45
C ALA A 683 -3.16 -20.94 16.10
N THR A 684 -2.00 -21.45 15.71
CA THR A 684 -1.78 -22.89 15.59
C THR A 684 -1.39 -23.45 16.96
N PHE A 685 -2.37 -23.80 17.79
CA PHE A 685 -2.10 -24.50 19.04
C PHE A 685 -1.98 -26.01 18.77
N PRO A 686 -0.80 -26.64 18.99
CA PRO A 686 -0.66 -28.08 18.83
C PRO A 686 -1.48 -28.84 19.88
N LYS A 687 -1.91 -30.07 19.56
CA LYS A 687 -2.67 -30.99 20.46
C LYS A 687 -2.02 -31.22 21.84
N GLN A 688 -0.74 -30.89 22.01
CA GLN A 688 -0.01 -31.06 23.28
C GLN A 688 -0.04 -29.82 24.20
N ALA A 689 -0.59 -28.68 23.79
CA ALA A 689 -0.62 -27.44 24.58
C ALA A 689 -1.86 -27.32 25.50
N ARG A 690 -2.24 -28.41 26.19
CA ARG A 690 -3.42 -28.46 27.08
C ARG A 690 -3.34 -27.51 28.29
N ALA A 691 -2.19 -26.91 28.58
CA ALA A 691 -1.95 -26.05 29.74
C ALA A 691 -1.75 -24.54 29.44
N ALA A 692 -1.69 -24.12 28.17
CA ALA A 692 -1.39 -22.73 27.81
C ALA A 692 -2.63 -21.81 27.74
N ALA A 693 -3.85 -22.37 27.78
CA ALA A 693 -5.09 -21.59 27.78
C ALA A 693 -5.40 -20.92 29.13
N SER A 694 -4.72 -21.31 30.21
CA SER A 694 -4.91 -20.76 31.56
C SER A 694 -3.92 -19.64 31.93
N THR A 695 -2.90 -19.40 31.10
CA THR A 695 -1.90 -18.34 31.30
C THR A 695 -1.52 -17.74 29.95
N VAL A 696 -2.27 -16.73 29.49
CA VAL A 696 -1.93 -15.97 28.29
C VAL A 696 -1.45 -14.58 28.70
N PRO A 697 -0.14 -14.32 28.78
CA PRO A 697 0.38 -12.97 28.72
C PRO A 697 0.19 -12.44 27.28
N SER A 698 -0.16 -11.16 27.18
CA SER A 698 -0.36 -10.39 25.94
C SER A 698 0.47 -10.86 24.73
N THR A 699 -0.19 -11.41 23.71
CA THR A 699 0.45 -11.85 22.45
C THR A 699 -0.10 -11.12 21.22
N THR A 700 0.83 -10.60 20.42
CA THR A 700 0.64 -9.80 19.21
C THR A 700 0.30 -10.68 17.99
N CYS A 701 -0.69 -10.28 17.20
CA CYS A 701 -1.32 -11.08 16.12
C CYS A 701 -1.32 -10.33 14.76
N PHE A 702 -1.32 -11.05 13.62
CA PHE A 702 -1.16 -10.46 12.26
C PHE A 702 -1.98 -11.12 11.13
N HIS A 703 -2.31 -10.30 10.12
CA HIS A 703 -3.23 -10.56 9.00
C HIS A 703 -2.55 -10.68 7.61
N SER A 704 -3.29 -11.24 6.64
CA SER A 704 -2.95 -11.34 5.21
C SER A 704 -4.07 -10.75 4.35
N ARG A 705 -3.74 -10.01 3.28
CA ARG A 705 -4.70 -9.41 2.34
C ARG A 705 -5.49 -10.50 1.59
N GLN A 706 -6.81 -10.61 1.80
CA GLN A 706 -7.71 -11.33 0.88
C GLN A 706 -8.42 -10.34 -0.05
N SER A 707 -8.30 -10.57 -1.36
CA SER A 707 -9.22 -10.04 -2.36
C SER A 707 -10.61 -10.61 -2.11
N ARG A 708 -11.62 -9.75 -1.95
CA ARG A 708 -13.03 -10.15 -1.91
C ARG A 708 -13.35 -10.96 -3.18
N CYS A 709 -13.73 -12.23 -3.00
CA CYS A 709 -14.34 -13.02 -4.07
C CYS A 709 -15.76 -12.49 -4.33
N THR A 710 -15.91 -11.63 -5.34
CA THR A 710 -17.22 -11.27 -5.87
C THR A 710 -17.72 -12.37 -6.81
N ARG A 711 -18.95 -12.83 -6.55
CA ARG A 711 -19.80 -13.78 -7.29
C ARG A 711 -19.44 -13.99 -8.78
N ALA A 712 -19.09 -15.23 -9.13
CA ALA A 712 -19.33 -15.74 -10.48
C ALA A 712 -20.80 -16.15 -10.57
N GLY A 713 -21.60 -15.38 -11.31
CA GLY A 713 -22.99 -15.73 -11.60
C GLY A 713 -23.06 -16.80 -12.67
N SER A 714 -23.35 -18.04 -12.29
CA SER A 714 -23.80 -19.08 -13.20
C SER A 714 -25.28 -18.86 -13.54
N ARG A 715 -25.59 -18.41 -14.75
CA ARG A 715 -26.90 -18.64 -15.38
C ARG A 715 -26.68 -19.45 -16.64
N GLY A 716 -27.16 -20.67 -16.63
CA GLY A 716 -27.29 -21.50 -17.81
C GLY A 716 -28.32 -22.60 -17.58
N ARG A 717 -29.44 -22.50 -18.31
CA ARG A 717 -30.12 -23.54 -19.13
C ARG A 717 -31.64 -23.28 -19.22
N SER A 718 -32.11 -22.93 -20.43
CA SER A 718 -32.90 -23.76 -21.39
C SER A 718 -34.32 -24.06 -20.91
N GLY A 719 -35.42 -23.91 -21.65
CA GLY A 719 -35.79 -23.58 -23.04
C GLY A 719 -37.33 -23.39 -23.03
N PRO A 720 -38.09 -23.45 -24.13
CA PRO A 720 -37.76 -23.84 -25.51
C PRO A 720 -37.33 -22.69 -26.41
#